data_AF-A0A0V1CT53-F1
#
_entry.id   AF-A0A0V1CT53-F1
#
_cell.length_a   1.000
_cell.length_b   1.000
_cell.length_c   1.000
_cell.angle_alpha   90.00
_cell.angle_beta   90.00
_cell.angle_gamma   90.00
#
_symmetry.space_group_name_H-M   'P 1'
#
loop_
_entity.id
_entity.type
_entity.pdbx_description
1 polymer ?
#
loop_
_entity_poly.entity_id
_entity_poly.type
_entity_poly.pdbx_seq_one_letter_code
_entity_poly.pdbx_strand_id
1 'polypeptide(L)'
;MTNDCSEMLCSVYAYQRRLCFTQIKYQLTHIEVDQMLRRNEFANTMNDFIIGYHCNQLVANAPCEDHRSEGYFQLDNSYFFGIFDGHAGTHCARTVASRLYDYMALPLLPEKLIREVSQGFHLPLVKMLNTSSNYVLSADLKDLHAKHLRDFSLECLQKRDSLRNVRQAFKWAFKALDDDLCEEAMQMHSGSPDLSALRCVLAGSCACVAYVKGQDMYIVQVGDSGAVLGVSTDEAHWTARKLNEDHTADNQKEVNRIRSEHPPGEALTVLRCERLLGELYPLRAFGDVRYKWPLKQQKEIIEPYIKLRRPPMNYLTPPYLTCEPSVYYYRLTEDDKFLILASDGLWEMVVPEAAVRFVANHAIGVETLTPYQRLPDATLRQILEDLRDRKRRESKRPVDVNSATHLIRHALTSDVSDENVYAALSATLSIPECAARAYRDDITVTVVYFHQIQMKHHVTAISHSTIIDDAVRDFNQFSQLASTNGRPAGRFRQRLLMASLLDFYSWNVHSLRLYRYKCAPLNPVHWKECWLLLQNDGTVLWYNDKQFSAVKGQVNLRSAELHFGQRALNEPSLHPPRAFTGHQDQFCYFALVDSGPGGAVGRRMEQWFVAKHRLDLVAFMCAIARIFKVGTEFHVFVDSSFISSTTCASDRFNNPASCCFSGPSSDDDPLVVPCKLDSGDMYNQLKSIVGRKAEQQQIPNEPPTEEHVSKANCLVGFDIAVTTPLLLNNQPAVTCEEDDSEEAFFLFDLGKLIRLHQRWIEHLPQIHPFYAVKCNDNKLLLSLLASMGVNFDCASKNEIETVLSIGVSPERIIFANPCKPRSAIEYANSQNVRYMTFDNEQELQKIHSLYPKSELLMRISTFNYNAVISFEKKFGCNPITEAPELLKKAIVLGCKVVGIWSGCRESSAYTNSIANARKLFDLGNQFGCPLKLLDIGGGFSAVHENGALPFESLAMEINQALSFYFPSDMNVTVIAEPGRYYAAKPFQLCTRVIAADDADIGFMYFINDGIYGSFNCILTENTVPQGQLLKKRKASKTYWSTVWGQTCDSLDIILKKCQLPELFENELLLFQNMGAYSLTVSTEFNGFSRTKVYPYIKEDDVDSFQPLFLNKANQWNSQ
;
A
#
# COMPACT_ATOMS: atom_id res chain seq x y z
N MET A 1 -51.10 -16.70 -7.86
CA MET A 1 -51.37 -16.66 -6.40
C MET A 1 -50.86 -17.97 -5.82
N THR A 2 -49.65 -18.12 -5.30
CA THR A 2 -48.74 -17.20 -4.59
C THR A 2 -47.29 -17.40 -5.06
N ASN A 3 -46.64 -16.38 -5.63
CA ASN A 3 -45.18 -16.40 -5.91
C ASN A 3 -44.51 -15.02 -5.97
N ASP A 4 -45.26 -13.90 -5.91
CA ASP A 4 -44.73 -12.54 -6.09
C ASP A 4 -44.24 -11.86 -4.79
N CYS A 5 -43.88 -12.62 -3.75
CA CYS A 5 -43.51 -12.03 -2.45
C CYS A 5 -42.02 -11.72 -2.27
N SER A 6 -41.08 -12.37 -2.99
CA SER A 6 -39.65 -12.26 -2.65
C SER A 6 -39.00 -10.93 -3.04
N GLU A 7 -39.30 -10.39 -4.23
CA GLU A 7 -38.70 -9.12 -4.71
C GLU A 7 -39.44 -7.89 -4.19
N MET A 8 -40.76 -8.00 -4.00
CA MET A 8 -41.57 -6.95 -3.36
C MET A 8 -41.20 -6.80 -1.88
N LEU A 9 -40.86 -7.89 -1.16
CA LEU A 9 -40.38 -7.78 0.22
C LEU A 9 -39.03 -7.06 0.31
N CYS A 10 -38.05 -7.32 -0.56
CA CYS A 10 -36.75 -6.62 -0.48
C CYS A 10 -36.86 -5.11 -0.76
N SER A 11 -37.64 -4.72 -1.77
CA SER A 11 -37.84 -3.30 -2.12
C SER A 11 -38.69 -2.55 -1.10
N VAL A 12 -39.79 -3.15 -0.61
CA VAL A 12 -40.61 -2.55 0.44
C VAL A 12 -39.86 -2.49 1.78
N TYR A 13 -39.05 -3.49 2.15
CA TYR A 13 -38.21 -3.42 3.35
C TYR A 13 -37.12 -2.34 3.23
N ALA A 14 -36.46 -2.18 2.08
CA ALA A 14 -35.46 -1.13 1.89
C ALA A 14 -36.09 0.28 1.99
N TYR A 15 -37.27 0.48 1.41
CA TYR A 15 -37.97 1.77 1.41
C TYR A 15 -38.62 2.08 2.78
N GLN A 16 -39.23 1.09 3.45
CA GLN A 16 -39.75 1.26 4.82
C GLN A 16 -38.63 1.40 5.87
N ARG A 17 -37.45 0.77 5.70
CA ARG A 17 -36.31 0.95 6.62
C ARG A 17 -35.78 2.38 6.65
N ARG A 18 -35.82 3.14 5.55
CA ARG A 18 -35.45 4.57 5.56
C ARG A 18 -36.52 5.49 6.18
N LEU A 19 -37.79 5.09 6.14
CA LEU A 19 -38.90 5.89 6.68
C LEU A 19 -39.22 5.62 8.17
N CYS A 20 -38.82 4.47 8.73
CA CYS A 20 -39.12 4.12 10.13
C CYS A 20 -38.03 4.49 11.16
N PHE A 21 -36.84 4.96 10.76
CA PHE A 21 -35.74 5.24 11.70
C PHE A 21 -35.52 6.72 12.04
N THR A 22 -36.36 7.64 11.54
CA THR A 22 -36.30 9.08 11.88
C THR A 22 -36.73 9.42 13.32
N GLN A 23 -37.13 8.44 14.13
CA GLN A 23 -37.48 8.63 15.56
C GLN A 23 -36.98 7.52 16.51
N ILE A 24 -35.97 6.72 16.13
CA ILE A 24 -35.49 5.63 16.99
C ILE A 24 -34.25 6.08 17.79
N LYS A 25 -34.49 6.49 19.05
CA LYS A 25 -33.44 6.68 20.07
C LYS A 25 -32.94 5.33 20.58
N TYR A 26 -31.99 4.73 19.88
CA TYR A 26 -31.04 3.80 20.48
C TYR A 26 -29.65 4.44 20.44
N GLN A 27 -29.33 5.19 21.49
CA GLN A 27 -27.96 5.52 21.82
C GLN A 27 -27.52 4.51 22.88
N LEU A 28 -26.66 3.58 22.49
CA LEU A 28 -25.96 2.72 23.43
C LEU A 28 -25.12 3.64 24.33
N THR A 29 -25.17 3.39 25.63
CA THR A 29 -24.25 4.04 26.56
C THR A 29 -22.81 3.64 26.26
N HIS A 30 -21.84 4.45 26.69
CA HIS A 30 -20.41 4.12 26.56
C HIS A 30 -20.10 2.73 27.15
N ILE A 31 -20.80 2.34 28.22
CA ILE A 31 -20.66 1.04 28.89
C ILE A 31 -21.16 -0.09 27.97
N GLU A 32 -22.30 0.05 27.33
CA GLU A 32 -22.84 -0.96 26.40
C GLU A 32 -21.98 -1.09 25.14
N VAL A 33 -21.48 0.03 24.59
CA VAL A 33 -20.50 0.04 23.49
C VAL A 33 -19.24 -0.75 23.88
N ASP A 34 -18.67 -0.47 25.05
CA ASP A 34 -17.46 -1.14 25.53
C ASP A 34 -17.71 -2.63 25.83
N GLN A 35 -18.89 -2.99 26.36
CA GLN A 35 -19.30 -4.38 26.57
C GLN A 35 -19.43 -5.16 25.25
N MET A 36 -20.01 -4.54 24.21
CA MET A 36 -20.14 -5.17 22.89
C MET A 36 -18.78 -5.39 22.23
N LEU A 37 -17.90 -4.39 22.25
CA LEU A 37 -16.56 -4.49 21.68
C LEU A 37 -15.68 -5.51 22.42
N ARG A 38 -15.76 -5.58 23.76
CA ARG A 38 -14.92 -6.47 24.58
C ARG A 38 -15.47 -7.90 24.71
N ARG A 39 -16.68 -8.17 24.21
CA ARG A 39 -17.44 -9.41 24.46
C ARG A 39 -16.67 -10.71 24.18
N ASN A 40 -15.85 -10.73 23.13
CA ASN A 40 -15.13 -11.92 22.65
C ASN A 40 -13.60 -11.76 22.74
N GLU A 41 -13.13 -10.77 23.50
CA GLU A 41 -11.71 -10.46 23.62
C GLU A 41 -10.97 -11.52 24.46
N PHE A 42 -9.79 -11.91 23.99
CA PHE A 42 -8.93 -12.87 24.65
C PHE A 42 -7.46 -12.42 24.51
N ALA A 43 -6.68 -12.63 25.55
CA ALA A 43 -5.27 -12.28 25.60
C ALA A 43 -4.51 -13.41 26.29
N ASN A 44 -3.35 -13.77 25.75
CA ASN A 44 -2.48 -14.79 26.32
C ASN A 44 -1.02 -14.33 26.28
N THR A 45 -0.30 -14.54 27.37
CA THR A 45 1.13 -14.22 27.51
C THR A 45 1.93 -15.53 27.55
N MET A 46 3.07 -15.53 26.88
CA MET A 46 3.98 -16.66 26.71
C MET A 46 5.40 -16.29 27.10
N ASN A 47 6.18 -17.29 27.46
CA ASN A 47 7.59 -17.18 27.80
C ASN A 47 8.46 -17.86 26.72
N ASP A 48 8.29 -17.47 25.46
CA ASP A 48 9.06 -17.96 24.30
C ASP A 48 9.35 -16.77 23.35
N PHE A 49 9.88 -17.04 22.15
CA PHE A 49 10.10 -16.04 21.09
C PHE A 49 8.83 -15.24 20.73
N ILE A 50 7.66 -15.83 20.94
CA ILE A 50 6.37 -15.11 20.94
C ILE A 50 6.10 -14.69 22.39
N ILE A 51 5.98 -13.38 22.66
CA ILE A 51 5.63 -12.86 23.99
C ILE A 51 4.15 -13.14 24.31
N GLY A 52 3.30 -13.21 23.29
CA GLY A 52 1.88 -13.43 23.48
C GLY A 52 1.06 -13.05 22.26
N TYR A 53 -0.26 -13.15 22.40
CA TYR A 53 -1.20 -12.70 21.39
C TYR A 53 -2.49 -12.16 22.02
N HIS A 54 -3.12 -11.24 21.30
CA HIS A 54 -4.43 -10.68 21.60
C HIS A 54 -5.36 -11.00 20.44
N CYS A 55 -6.56 -11.52 20.71
CA CYS A 55 -7.55 -11.77 19.67
C CYS A 55 -8.96 -11.37 20.10
N ASN A 56 -9.81 -11.03 19.13
CA ASN A 56 -11.20 -10.62 19.36
C ASN A 56 -12.05 -10.90 18.10
N GLN A 57 -13.38 -10.96 18.26
CA GLN A 57 -14.35 -11.09 17.19
C GLN A 57 -15.56 -10.18 17.41
N LEU A 58 -15.92 -9.38 16.40
CA LEU A 58 -17.15 -8.59 16.38
C LEU A 58 -18.12 -9.13 15.33
N VAL A 59 -19.17 -9.80 15.81
CA VAL A 59 -20.13 -10.53 14.97
C VAL A 59 -21.07 -9.58 14.22
N ALA A 60 -21.16 -9.69 12.90
CA ALA A 60 -22.25 -9.18 12.06
C ALA A 60 -23.32 -10.25 11.79
N ASN A 61 -22.92 -11.53 11.78
CA ASN A 61 -23.81 -12.67 11.58
C ASN A 61 -24.20 -13.31 12.92
N ALA A 62 -25.39 -13.92 12.95
CA ALA A 62 -25.90 -14.64 14.12
C ALA A 62 -26.38 -16.04 13.71
N PRO A 63 -25.59 -17.11 13.96
CA PRO A 63 -24.24 -17.12 14.54
C PRO A 63 -23.15 -16.52 13.62
N CYS A 64 -22.02 -16.12 14.22
CA CYS A 64 -20.80 -15.69 13.53
C CYS A 64 -20.31 -16.78 12.57
N GLU A 65 -19.99 -16.42 11.33
CA GLU A 65 -19.47 -17.36 10.33
C GLU A 65 -17.95 -17.52 10.51
N ASP A 66 -17.24 -16.42 10.78
CA ASP A 66 -15.81 -16.41 11.11
C ASP A 66 -15.43 -17.27 12.32
N HIS A 67 -14.28 -17.93 12.19
CA HIS A 67 -13.60 -18.64 13.26
C HIS A 67 -12.12 -18.22 13.37
N ARG A 68 -11.54 -18.45 14.53
CA ARG A 68 -10.09 -18.32 14.75
C ARG A 68 -9.60 -19.47 15.61
N SER A 69 -8.35 -19.85 15.45
CA SER A 69 -7.70 -20.78 16.36
C SER A 69 -6.22 -20.49 16.51
N GLU A 70 -5.70 -20.82 17.68
CA GLU A 70 -4.29 -20.67 18.03
C GLU A 70 -3.77 -22.02 18.56
N GLY A 71 -2.63 -22.49 18.06
CA GLY A 71 -2.11 -23.83 18.33
C GLY A 71 -0.60 -23.86 18.56
N TYR A 72 -0.14 -24.85 19.31
CA TYR A 72 1.28 -25.09 19.61
C TYR A 72 1.68 -26.52 19.25
N PHE A 73 2.66 -26.64 18.35
CA PHE A 73 3.15 -27.91 17.85
C PHE A 73 4.40 -28.35 18.63
N GLN A 74 4.16 -29.12 19.68
CA GLN A 74 5.17 -29.47 20.69
C GLN A 74 6.38 -30.24 20.13
N LEU A 75 6.18 -31.05 19.08
CA LEU A 75 7.24 -31.89 18.49
C LEU A 75 8.26 -31.09 17.67
N ASP A 76 7.93 -29.84 17.34
CA ASP A 76 8.72 -28.98 16.45
C ASP A 76 9.05 -27.60 17.07
N ASN A 77 8.52 -27.31 18.27
CA ASN A 77 8.60 -26.03 18.98
C ASN A 77 8.17 -24.84 18.11
N SER A 78 6.99 -24.99 17.49
CA SER A 78 6.42 -24.02 16.55
C SER A 78 4.95 -23.73 16.84
N TYR A 79 4.49 -22.58 16.37
CA TYR A 79 3.16 -22.04 16.67
C TYR A 79 2.34 -21.85 15.40
N PHE A 80 1.03 -22.04 15.52
CA PHE A 80 0.05 -21.77 14.48
C PHE A 80 -0.95 -20.72 14.97
N PHE A 81 -1.23 -19.72 14.13
CA PHE A 81 -2.28 -18.72 14.34
C PHE A 81 -3.10 -18.62 13.07
N GLY A 82 -4.43 -18.79 13.16
CA GLY A 82 -5.28 -18.89 11.99
C GLY A 82 -6.56 -18.09 12.12
N ILE A 83 -6.88 -17.36 11.05
CA ILE A 83 -8.17 -16.74 10.80
C ILE A 83 -8.86 -17.58 9.73
N PHE A 84 -10.10 -17.97 10.00
CA PHE A 84 -10.93 -18.83 9.18
C PHE A 84 -12.24 -18.09 8.93
N ASP A 85 -12.16 -17.20 7.97
CA ASP A 85 -13.24 -16.35 7.48
C ASP A 85 -14.25 -17.24 6.73
N GLY A 86 -15.53 -17.12 7.06
CA GLY A 86 -16.53 -18.14 6.76
C GLY A 86 -17.74 -17.57 6.05
N HIS A 87 -18.29 -18.31 5.08
CA HIS A 87 -19.46 -17.84 4.34
C HIS A 87 -20.46 -18.94 4.00
N ALA A 88 -21.73 -18.53 3.92
CA ALA A 88 -22.87 -19.41 3.65
C ALA A 88 -23.07 -20.52 4.71
N GLY A 89 -22.61 -20.27 5.93
CA GLY A 89 -22.76 -21.12 7.10
C GLY A 89 -21.45 -21.33 7.86
N THR A 90 -21.54 -21.35 9.18
CA THR A 90 -20.39 -21.48 10.09
C THR A 90 -19.62 -22.81 10.05
N HIS A 91 -20.08 -23.79 9.25
CA HIS A 91 -19.66 -25.19 9.41
C HIS A 91 -18.28 -25.47 8.80
N CYS A 92 -17.94 -24.81 7.68
CA CYS A 92 -16.65 -24.97 7.01
C CYS A 92 -15.52 -24.40 7.88
N ALA A 93 -15.55 -23.09 8.13
CA ALA A 93 -14.58 -22.36 8.95
C ALA A 93 -14.28 -23.05 10.29
N ARG A 94 -15.32 -23.43 11.04
CA ARG A 94 -15.21 -24.14 12.32
C ARG A 94 -14.52 -25.50 12.25
N THR A 95 -14.71 -26.22 11.14
CA THR A 95 -14.14 -27.55 10.94
C THR A 95 -12.69 -27.45 10.48
N VAL A 96 -12.39 -26.53 9.56
CA VAL A 96 -11.02 -26.23 9.11
C VAL A 96 -10.18 -25.73 10.29
N ALA A 97 -10.69 -24.77 11.08
CA ALA A 97 -10.02 -24.20 12.24
C ALA A 97 -9.63 -25.22 13.33
N SER A 98 -10.33 -26.36 13.40
CA SER A 98 -10.09 -27.41 14.40
C SER A 98 -9.23 -28.58 13.90
N ARG A 99 -9.03 -28.74 12.58
CA ARG A 99 -8.37 -29.91 11.98
C ARG A 99 -7.11 -29.60 11.17
N LEU A 100 -7.05 -28.42 10.56
CA LEU A 100 -6.00 -28.09 9.57
C LEU A 100 -4.57 -28.18 10.12
N TYR A 101 -4.36 -27.83 11.38
CA TYR A 101 -3.02 -27.83 11.97
C TYR A 101 -2.40 -29.23 12.06
N ASP A 102 -3.19 -30.28 12.27
CA ASP A 102 -2.67 -31.65 12.25
C ASP A 102 -2.20 -32.05 10.84
N TYR A 103 -2.95 -31.68 9.79
CA TYR A 103 -2.54 -31.89 8.39
C TYR A 103 -1.29 -31.08 8.02
N MET A 104 -1.14 -29.85 8.54
CA MET A 104 0.05 -29.02 8.30
C MET A 104 1.28 -29.55 9.05
N ALA A 105 1.11 -30.04 10.28
CA ALA A 105 2.17 -30.52 11.15
C ALA A 105 2.74 -31.88 10.71
N LEU A 106 1.87 -32.80 10.28
CA LEU A 106 2.22 -34.18 9.95
C LEU A 106 3.36 -34.33 8.91
N PRO A 107 3.35 -33.66 7.73
CA PRO A 107 4.43 -33.77 6.74
C PRO A 107 5.75 -33.12 7.18
N LEU A 108 5.77 -32.36 8.28
CA LEU A 108 6.99 -31.78 8.86
C LEU A 108 7.71 -32.75 9.81
N LEU A 109 7.05 -33.83 10.24
CA LEU A 109 7.59 -34.75 11.23
C LEU A 109 8.75 -35.61 10.70
N PRO A 110 9.68 -36.03 11.58
CA PRO A 110 10.62 -37.12 11.30
C PRO A 110 9.88 -38.42 10.90
N GLU A 111 10.43 -39.16 9.94
CA GLU A 111 9.82 -40.40 9.38
C GLU A 111 9.36 -41.39 10.45
N LYS A 112 10.13 -41.54 11.53
CA LYS A 112 9.81 -42.43 12.65
C LYS A 112 8.46 -42.06 13.28
N LEU A 113 8.22 -40.76 13.51
CA LEU A 113 6.97 -40.27 14.10
C LEU A 113 5.81 -40.36 13.10
N ILE A 114 6.04 -40.11 11.81
CA ILE A 114 5.01 -40.34 10.77
C ILE A 114 4.60 -41.83 10.73
N ARG A 115 5.57 -42.76 10.83
CA ARG A 115 5.28 -44.20 10.94
C ARG A 115 4.49 -44.53 12.21
N GLU A 116 4.82 -43.95 13.35
CA GLU A 116 4.07 -44.14 14.60
C GLU A 116 2.62 -43.63 14.47
N VAL A 117 2.39 -42.46 13.86
CA VAL A 117 1.03 -41.94 13.55
C VAL A 117 0.27 -42.89 12.63
N SER A 118 0.89 -43.39 11.57
CA SER A 118 0.28 -44.38 10.65
C SER A 118 -0.17 -45.68 11.34
N GLN A 119 0.46 -46.03 12.46
CA GLN A 119 0.18 -47.22 13.27
C GLN A 119 -0.84 -46.98 14.40
N GLY A 120 -1.40 -45.76 14.50
CA GLY A 120 -2.43 -45.42 15.48
C GLY A 120 -1.93 -44.69 16.73
N PHE A 121 -0.81 -43.98 16.67
CA PHE A 121 -0.41 -43.04 17.73
C PHE A 121 -1.50 -41.98 17.99
N HIS A 122 -1.63 -41.53 19.23
CA HIS A 122 -2.72 -40.66 19.66
C HIS A 122 -2.66 -39.24 19.05
N LEU A 123 -3.82 -38.77 18.60
CA LEU A 123 -4.10 -37.41 18.12
C LEU A 123 -4.73 -36.56 19.25
N PRO A 124 -4.69 -35.21 19.20
CA PRO A 124 -4.13 -34.36 18.13
C PRO A 124 -2.60 -34.21 18.16
N LEU A 125 -1.99 -33.84 17.04
CA LEU A 125 -0.55 -33.54 16.94
C LEU A 125 -0.23 -32.12 17.41
N VAL A 126 -1.13 -31.17 17.14
CA VAL A 126 -1.03 -29.78 17.55
C VAL A 126 -1.91 -29.53 18.77
N LYS A 127 -1.32 -29.01 19.85
CA LYS A 127 -2.06 -28.64 21.05
C LYS A 127 -2.76 -27.30 20.80
N MET A 128 -4.09 -27.31 20.74
CA MET A 128 -4.87 -26.08 20.71
C MET A 128 -4.63 -25.26 21.99
N LEU A 129 -4.29 -23.99 21.82
CA LEU A 129 -4.10 -23.01 22.89
C LEU A 129 -5.40 -22.27 23.19
N ASN A 130 -6.11 -21.85 22.12
CA ASN A 130 -7.37 -21.15 22.17
C ASN A 130 -8.14 -21.33 20.83
N THR A 131 -9.45 -21.11 20.85
CA THR A 131 -10.36 -21.26 19.70
C THR A 131 -11.61 -20.40 19.92
N SER A 132 -12.21 -19.89 18.85
CA SER A 132 -13.52 -19.21 18.93
C SER A 132 -14.68 -20.15 19.27
N SER A 133 -14.50 -21.47 19.13
CA SER A 133 -15.57 -22.46 19.28
C SER A 133 -15.09 -23.75 19.94
N ASN A 134 -15.84 -24.20 20.95
CA ASN A 134 -15.69 -25.53 21.58
C ASN A 134 -16.29 -26.64 20.71
N TYR A 135 -15.97 -26.66 19.42
CA TYR A 135 -16.57 -27.61 18.48
C TYR A 135 -16.09 -29.04 18.77
N VAL A 136 -17.04 -29.98 18.79
CA VAL A 136 -16.79 -31.40 18.97
C VAL A 136 -17.45 -32.15 17.81
N LEU A 137 -16.62 -32.84 17.02
CA LEU A 137 -17.08 -33.76 15.97
C LEU A 137 -17.99 -34.87 16.55
N SER A 138 -18.93 -35.37 15.74
CA SER A 138 -19.71 -36.59 16.05
C SER A 138 -18.76 -37.80 16.22
N ALA A 139 -19.23 -38.87 16.87
CA ALA A 139 -18.40 -40.07 17.08
C ALA A 139 -17.90 -40.63 15.73
N ASP A 140 -18.80 -40.80 14.78
CA ASP A 140 -18.51 -41.33 13.45
C ASP A 140 -17.49 -40.45 12.70
N LEU A 141 -17.67 -39.12 12.70
CA LEU A 141 -16.71 -38.20 12.07
C LEU A 141 -15.35 -38.13 12.78
N LYS A 142 -15.26 -38.45 14.09
CA LYS A 142 -13.97 -38.56 14.79
C LYS A 142 -13.19 -39.78 14.31
N ASP A 143 -13.85 -40.93 14.24
CA ASP A 143 -13.22 -42.18 13.80
C ASP A 143 -12.78 -42.09 12.33
N LEU A 144 -13.61 -41.45 11.51
CA LEU A 144 -13.33 -41.18 10.10
C LEU A 144 -12.19 -40.16 9.92
N HIS A 145 -12.19 -39.02 10.63
CA HIS A 145 -11.07 -38.08 10.61
C HIS A 145 -9.76 -38.73 11.09
N ALA A 146 -9.82 -39.56 12.13
CA ALA A 146 -8.65 -40.31 12.60
C ALA A 146 -8.15 -41.35 11.58
N LYS A 147 -9.05 -41.91 10.75
CA LYS A 147 -8.67 -42.71 9.57
C LYS A 147 -7.97 -41.84 8.53
N HIS A 148 -8.56 -40.71 8.14
CA HIS A 148 -8.01 -39.81 7.14
C HIS A 148 -6.60 -39.32 7.50
N LEU A 149 -6.34 -38.96 8.76
CA LEU A 149 -4.97 -38.61 9.21
C LEU A 149 -3.98 -39.80 9.16
N ARG A 150 -4.42 -41.04 9.37
CA ARG A 150 -3.57 -42.23 9.16
C ARG A 150 -3.28 -42.44 7.68
N ASP A 151 -4.29 -42.35 6.82
CA ASP A 151 -4.14 -42.53 5.37
C ASP A 151 -3.20 -41.44 4.80
N PHE A 152 -3.42 -40.17 5.15
CA PHE A 152 -2.53 -39.05 4.81
C PHE A 152 -1.10 -39.23 5.34
N SER A 153 -0.91 -39.85 6.52
CA SER A 153 0.44 -40.16 7.03
C SER A 153 1.18 -41.21 6.20
N LEU A 154 0.46 -42.21 5.67
CA LEU A 154 1.04 -43.18 4.74
C LEU A 154 1.42 -42.52 3.42
N GLU A 155 0.59 -41.60 2.91
CA GLU A 155 0.96 -40.81 1.73
C GLU A 155 2.17 -39.92 1.98
N CYS A 156 2.30 -39.30 3.16
CA CYS A 156 3.47 -38.50 3.53
C CYS A 156 4.77 -39.32 3.54
N LEU A 157 4.72 -40.60 3.92
CA LEU A 157 5.85 -41.52 3.79
C LEU A 157 6.18 -41.83 2.33
N GLN A 158 5.18 -42.03 1.47
CA GLN A 158 5.36 -42.33 0.05
C GLN A 158 5.92 -41.14 -0.74
N LYS A 159 5.40 -39.93 -0.50
CA LYS A 159 5.76 -38.71 -1.23
C LYS A 159 6.91 -37.92 -0.56
N ARG A 160 7.59 -38.50 0.44
CA ARG A 160 8.58 -37.80 1.28
C ARG A 160 9.67 -37.06 0.50
N ASP A 161 10.13 -37.61 -0.62
CA ASP A 161 11.15 -36.96 -1.44
C ASP A 161 10.66 -35.71 -2.19
N SER A 162 9.36 -35.61 -2.50
CA SER A 162 8.77 -34.40 -3.08
C SER A 162 8.32 -33.37 -2.01
N LEU A 163 8.19 -33.78 -0.75
CA LEU A 163 7.81 -32.91 0.38
C LEU A 163 8.96 -32.22 1.12
N ARG A 164 10.20 -32.29 0.61
CA ARG A 164 11.39 -31.74 1.30
C ARG A 164 11.36 -30.23 1.59
N ASN A 165 10.33 -29.50 1.13
CA ASN A 165 10.13 -28.07 1.40
C ASN A 165 8.74 -27.83 2.03
N VAL A 166 8.74 -27.14 3.18
CA VAL A 166 7.57 -26.66 3.94
C VAL A 166 6.48 -26.06 3.03
N ARG A 167 6.85 -25.30 1.99
CA ARG A 167 5.89 -24.72 1.03
C ARG A 167 5.04 -25.77 0.30
N GLN A 168 5.61 -26.92 -0.08
CA GLN A 168 4.86 -27.98 -0.74
C GLN A 168 4.08 -28.84 0.28
N ALA A 169 4.64 -29.05 1.47
CA ALA A 169 3.94 -29.70 2.58
C ALA A 169 2.62 -28.98 2.93
N PHE A 170 2.65 -27.66 3.12
CA PHE A 170 1.46 -26.87 3.42
C PHE A 170 0.47 -26.78 2.25
N LYS A 171 0.96 -26.68 1.01
CA LYS A 171 0.10 -26.75 -0.17
C LYS A 171 -0.69 -28.05 -0.25
N TRP A 172 -0.05 -29.16 0.08
CA TRP A 172 -0.71 -30.46 0.06
C TRP A 172 -1.63 -30.67 1.27
N ALA A 173 -1.23 -30.23 2.46
CA ALA A 173 -2.05 -30.30 3.68
C ALA A 173 -3.44 -29.67 3.52
N PHE A 174 -3.51 -28.47 2.90
CA PHE A 174 -4.79 -27.80 2.61
C PHE A 174 -5.67 -28.62 1.66
N LYS A 175 -5.10 -29.13 0.57
CA LYS A 175 -5.82 -29.93 -0.43
C LYS A 175 -6.29 -31.26 0.16
N ALA A 176 -5.44 -31.95 0.91
CA ALA A 176 -5.77 -33.22 1.56
C ALA A 176 -6.94 -33.06 2.55
N LEU A 177 -6.95 -32.01 3.39
CA LEU A 177 -8.11 -31.74 4.25
C LEU A 177 -9.38 -31.42 3.43
N ASP A 178 -9.29 -30.63 2.37
CA ASP A 178 -10.45 -30.27 1.53
C ASP A 178 -11.02 -31.49 0.78
N ASP A 179 -10.14 -32.38 0.30
CA ASP A 179 -10.48 -33.66 -0.32
C ASP A 179 -11.12 -34.63 0.70
N ASP A 180 -10.56 -34.75 1.91
CA ASP A 180 -11.10 -35.58 2.99
C ASP A 180 -12.48 -35.09 3.46
N LEU A 181 -12.67 -33.77 3.61
CA LEU A 181 -13.97 -33.18 3.92
C LEU A 181 -15.00 -33.48 2.82
N CYS A 182 -14.56 -33.48 1.56
CA CYS A 182 -15.40 -33.92 0.44
C CYS A 182 -15.77 -35.40 0.57
N GLU A 183 -14.82 -36.31 0.89
CA GLU A 183 -15.12 -37.73 1.10
C GLU A 183 -16.13 -37.95 2.24
N GLU A 184 -15.94 -37.27 3.39
CA GLU A 184 -16.85 -37.33 4.54
C GLU A 184 -18.30 -36.98 4.17
N ALA A 185 -18.50 -36.00 3.31
CA ALA A 185 -19.82 -35.61 2.82
C ALA A 185 -20.44 -36.60 1.80
N MET A 186 -19.65 -37.49 1.20
CA MET A 186 -20.12 -38.55 0.30
C MET A 186 -20.43 -39.87 1.01
N GLN A 187 -19.90 -40.08 2.23
CA GLN A 187 -20.07 -41.35 2.95
C GLN A 187 -21.47 -41.49 3.58
N MET A 188 -22.14 -42.60 3.26
CA MET A 188 -23.49 -42.90 3.71
C MET A 188 -23.49 -43.59 5.09
N HIS A 189 -23.97 -42.89 6.10
CA HIS A 189 -24.07 -43.33 7.49
C HIS A 189 -25.51 -43.81 7.77
N SER A 190 -25.69 -45.10 8.02
CA SER A 190 -27.02 -45.73 8.26
C SER A 190 -28.09 -45.45 7.18
N GLY A 191 -27.68 -45.18 5.93
CA GLY A 191 -28.58 -44.92 4.80
C GLY A 191 -28.79 -43.44 4.43
N SER A 192 -28.09 -42.51 5.07
CA SER A 192 -28.07 -41.07 4.75
C SER A 192 -26.68 -40.46 4.98
N PRO A 193 -26.28 -39.37 4.31
CA PRO A 193 -25.02 -38.69 4.61
C PRO A 193 -25.10 -37.97 5.98
N ASP A 194 -23.94 -37.76 6.63
CA ASP A 194 -23.89 -36.89 7.82
C ASP A 194 -24.20 -35.44 7.40
N LEU A 195 -25.28 -34.88 7.95
CA LEU A 195 -25.74 -33.53 7.61
C LEU A 195 -24.78 -32.43 8.05
N SER A 196 -23.91 -32.67 9.03
CA SER A 196 -22.86 -31.74 9.45
C SER A 196 -21.71 -31.73 8.45
N ALA A 197 -21.28 -32.90 7.96
CA ALA A 197 -20.30 -33.02 6.88
C ALA A 197 -20.84 -32.38 5.58
N LEU A 198 -22.08 -32.67 5.21
CA LEU A 198 -22.74 -32.06 4.05
C LEU A 198 -22.83 -30.53 4.16
N ARG A 199 -23.14 -29.99 5.35
CA ARG A 199 -23.11 -28.53 5.60
C ARG A 199 -21.70 -27.95 5.58
N CYS A 200 -20.69 -28.70 6.05
CA CYS A 200 -19.30 -28.29 6.05
C CYS A 200 -18.76 -28.04 4.64
N VAL A 201 -19.12 -28.91 3.68
CA VAL A 201 -18.66 -28.78 2.29
C VAL A 201 -19.52 -27.83 1.43
N LEU A 202 -20.75 -27.53 1.86
CA LEU A 202 -21.64 -26.57 1.19
C LEU A 202 -21.40 -25.12 1.58
N ALA A 203 -21.01 -24.88 2.83
CA ALA A 203 -20.39 -23.62 3.22
C ALA A 203 -18.97 -23.53 2.67
N GLY A 204 -18.41 -22.34 2.61
CA GLY A 204 -17.01 -22.12 2.28
C GLY A 204 -16.23 -21.48 3.43
N SER A 205 -14.91 -21.48 3.29
CA SER A 205 -14.05 -20.71 4.19
C SER A 205 -12.75 -20.27 3.51
N CYS A 206 -12.50 -18.98 3.61
CA CYS A 206 -11.18 -18.38 3.44
C CYS A 206 -10.34 -18.71 4.69
N ALA A 207 -9.04 -18.94 4.53
CA ALA A 207 -8.17 -19.30 5.63
C ALA A 207 -6.81 -18.65 5.47
N CYS A 208 -6.39 -17.86 6.47
CA CYS A 208 -5.06 -17.26 6.55
C CYS A 208 -4.36 -17.74 7.83
N VAL A 209 -3.32 -18.56 7.66
CA VAL A 209 -2.59 -19.22 8.75
C VAL A 209 -1.13 -18.77 8.77
N ALA A 210 -0.68 -18.22 9.90
CA ALA A 210 0.73 -18.03 10.20
C ALA A 210 1.28 -19.24 10.95
N TYR A 211 2.31 -19.87 10.40
CA TYR A 211 3.14 -20.85 11.08
C TYR A 211 4.49 -20.20 11.44
N VAL A 212 4.86 -20.22 12.72
CA VAL A 212 6.05 -19.54 13.25
C VAL A 212 6.94 -20.53 13.97
N LYS A 213 8.20 -20.67 13.53
CA LYS A 213 9.22 -21.52 14.14
C LYS A 213 10.48 -20.70 14.41
N GLY A 214 10.59 -20.15 15.62
CA GLY A 214 11.60 -19.15 15.93
C GLY A 214 11.51 -17.98 14.94
N GLN A 215 12.62 -17.66 14.26
CA GLN A 215 12.65 -16.61 13.24
C GLN A 215 11.97 -16.98 11.92
N ASP A 216 11.77 -18.26 11.60
CA ASP A 216 11.22 -18.68 10.31
C ASP A 216 9.69 -18.67 10.37
N MET A 217 9.06 -17.81 9.57
CA MET A 217 7.61 -17.64 9.50
C MET A 217 7.09 -17.94 8.09
N TYR A 218 5.94 -18.62 8.03
CA TYR A 218 5.24 -18.93 6.80
C TYR A 218 3.79 -18.47 6.91
N ILE A 219 3.34 -17.65 5.96
CA ILE A 219 1.93 -17.28 5.81
C ILE A 219 1.33 -18.16 4.72
N VAL A 220 0.28 -18.90 5.05
CA VAL A 220 -0.41 -19.84 4.16
C VAL A 220 -1.85 -19.39 4.01
N GLN A 221 -2.29 -19.14 2.78
CA GLN A 221 -3.59 -18.49 2.53
C GLN A 221 -4.40 -19.16 1.40
N VAL A 222 -5.70 -19.31 1.62
CA VAL A 222 -6.74 -19.32 0.58
C VAL A 222 -7.74 -18.21 0.89
N GLY A 223 -8.30 -17.56 -0.15
CA GLY A 223 -9.22 -16.43 0.02
C GLY A 223 -8.51 -15.08 0.18
N ASP A 224 -9.12 -14.19 0.96
CA ASP A 224 -8.91 -12.74 1.02
C ASP A 224 -8.58 -12.20 2.42
N SER A 225 -8.67 -13.01 3.48
CA SER A 225 -8.20 -12.64 4.82
C SER A 225 -6.69 -12.31 4.83
N GLY A 226 -6.29 -11.26 5.54
CA GLY A 226 -4.95 -10.64 5.43
C GLY A 226 -4.00 -10.85 6.61
N ALA A 227 -2.69 -10.82 6.31
CA ALA A 227 -1.58 -10.85 7.26
C ALA A 227 -0.65 -9.64 7.07
N VAL A 228 -0.52 -8.79 8.09
CA VAL A 228 0.28 -7.55 8.04
C VAL A 228 1.29 -7.51 9.20
N LEU A 229 2.56 -7.38 8.87
CA LEU A 229 3.66 -7.26 9.83
C LEU A 229 3.91 -5.79 10.18
N GLY A 230 3.93 -5.48 11.48
CA GLY A 230 4.31 -4.17 12.02
C GLY A 230 5.80 -4.12 12.31
N VAL A 231 6.51 -3.25 11.59
CA VAL A 231 7.98 -3.18 11.57
C VAL A 231 8.43 -1.80 12.06
N SER A 232 9.42 -1.76 12.95
CA SER A 232 9.94 -0.53 13.55
C SER A 232 11.43 -0.66 13.88
N THR A 233 12.24 0.25 13.35
CA THR A 233 13.67 0.38 13.68
C THR A 233 13.91 1.23 14.93
N ASP A 234 12.96 2.12 15.24
CA ASP A 234 12.91 2.93 16.45
C ASP A 234 11.44 3.16 16.89
N GLU A 235 11.19 3.70 18.10
CA GLU A 235 9.83 3.90 18.61
C GLU A 235 9.01 4.96 17.84
N ALA A 236 9.63 5.75 16.95
CA ALA A 236 8.99 6.82 16.19
C ALA A 236 8.51 6.36 14.80
N HIS A 237 9.28 5.52 14.11
CA HIS A 237 9.01 5.10 12.73
C HIS A 237 8.45 3.68 12.66
N TRP A 238 7.22 3.58 12.15
CA TRP A 238 6.48 2.32 11.98
C TRP A 238 6.09 2.14 10.52
N THR A 239 6.33 0.95 9.98
CA THR A 239 5.92 0.56 8.62
C THR A 239 5.05 -0.68 8.66
N ALA A 240 4.05 -0.71 7.78
CA ALA A 240 3.20 -1.87 7.57
C ALA A 240 3.68 -2.67 6.36
N ARG A 241 3.72 -3.99 6.51
CA ARG A 241 4.16 -4.91 5.46
C ARG A 241 3.18 -6.07 5.33
N LYS A 242 2.28 -5.98 4.34
CA LYS A 242 1.38 -7.09 3.99
C LYS A 242 2.22 -8.26 3.45
N LEU A 243 1.99 -9.46 4.00
CA LEU A 243 2.79 -10.67 3.74
C LEU A 243 2.13 -11.63 2.74
N ASN A 244 0.98 -11.26 2.20
CA ASN A 244 0.15 -12.10 1.34
C ASN A 244 -0.57 -11.29 0.26
N GLU A 245 -0.97 -11.95 -0.82
CA GLU A 245 -1.76 -11.36 -1.90
C GLU A 245 -3.14 -12.03 -1.92
N ASP A 246 -4.19 -11.23 -2.00
CA ASP A 246 -5.56 -11.72 -1.87
C ASP A 246 -5.98 -12.54 -3.10
N HIS A 247 -6.82 -13.56 -2.89
CA HIS A 247 -7.29 -14.42 -3.97
C HIS A 247 -8.63 -13.95 -4.56
N THR A 248 -8.75 -12.66 -4.86
CA THR A 248 -9.95 -12.04 -5.48
C THR A 248 -9.73 -11.76 -6.98
N ALA A 249 -10.74 -11.20 -7.66
CA ALA A 249 -10.60 -10.73 -9.03
C ALA A 249 -9.71 -9.48 -9.20
N ASP A 250 -9.41 -8.74 -8.12
CA ASP A 250 -8.46 -7.61 -8.16
C ASP A 250 -7.03 -8.09 -8.39
N ASN A 251 -6.72 -9.32 -7.96
CA ASN A 251 -5.44 -9.94 -8.17
C ASN A 251 -5.34 -10.49 -9.61
N GLN A 252 -4.75 -9.69 -10.51
CA GLN A 252 -4.56 -10.06 -11.91
C GLN A 252 -3.82 -11.40 -12.10
N LYS A 253 -2.99 -11.85 -11.14
CA LYS A 253 -2.35 -13.18 -11.20
C LYS A 253 -3.38 -14.30 -11.04
N GLU A 254 -4.37 -14.13 -10.17
CA GLU A 254 -5.46 -15.09 -9.98
C GLU A 254 -6.44 -15.08 -11.15
N VAL A 255 -6.78 -13.90 -11.67
CA VAL A 255 -7.57 -13.76 -12.92
C VAL A 255 -6.89 -14.50 -14.08
N ASN A 256 -5.57 -14.37 -14.20
CA ASN A 256 -4.81 -15.06 -15.24
C ASN A 256 -4.73 -16.57 -14.99
N ARG A 257 -4.49 -16.99 -13.73
CA ARG A 257 -4.49 -18.40 -13.31
C ARG A 257 -5.81 -19.06 -13.69
N ILE A 258 -6.93 -18.56 -13.17
CA ILE A 258 -8.22 -19.23 -13.34
C ILE A 258 -8.66 -19.24 -14.81
N ARG A 259 -8.42 -18.16 -15.57
CA ARG A 259 -8.66 -18.16 -17.02
C ARG A 259 -7.81 -19.16 -17.80
N SER A 260 -6.63 -19.52 -17.29
CA SER A 260 -5.74 -20.52 -17.92
C SER A 260 -6.06 -21.97 -17.53
N GLU A 261 -6.81 -22.18 -16.45
CA GLU A 261 -7.26 -23.51 -15.99
C GLU A 261 -8.48 -24.02 -16.79
N HIS A 262 -9.22 -23.11 -17.45
CA HIS A 262 -10.41 -23.43 -18.25
C HIS A 262 -10.22 -23.17 -19.76
N PRO A 263 -11.04 -23.78 -20.64
CA PRO A 263 -10.99 -23.53 -22.08
C PRO A 263 -11.16 -22.04 -22.44
N PRO A 264 -10.52 -21.52 -23.51
CA PRO A 264 -10.59 -20.10 -23.87
C PRO A 264 -12.01 -19.55 -24.09
N GLY A 265 -12.97 -20.40 -24.48
CA GLY A 265 -14.39 -20.03 -24.62
C GLY A 265 -15.07 -19.67 -23.29
N GLU A 266 -14.48 -20.04 -22.15
CA GLU A 266 -14.99 -19.75 -20.81
C GLU A 266 -14.31 -18.55 -20.14
N ALA A 267 -13.32 -17.92 -20.77
CA ALA A 267 -12.52 -16.84 -20.18
C ALA A 267 -13.34 -15.58 -19.79
N LEU A 268 -14.50 -15.40 -20.41
CA LEU A 268 -15.49 -14.34 -20.12
C LEU A 268 -16.63 -14.79 -19.19
N THR A 269 -16.72 -16.08 -18.86
CA THR A 269 -17.80 -16.65 -18.05
C THR A 269 -17.33 -17.17 -16.69
N VAL A 270 -16.06 -17.58 -16.60
CA VAL A 270 -15.41 -18.04 -15.36
C VAL A 270 -15.40 -16.95 -14.28
N LEU A 271 -15.19 -15.70 -14.66
CA LEU A 271 -15.36 -14.52 -13.81
C LEU A 271 -16.41 -13.59 -14.44
N ARG A 272 -17.38 -13.16 -13.64
CA ARG A 272 -18.40 -12.16 -14.02
C ARG A 272 -18.61 -11.23 -12.85
N CYS A 273 -18.72 -9.92 -13.08
CA CYS A 273 -18.93 -8.94 -12.01
C CYS A 273 -17.92 -9.13 -10.86
N GLU A 274 -16.65 -9.33 -11.21
CA GLU A 274 -15.53 -9.58 -10.29
C GLU A 274 -15.69 -10.80 -9.36
N ARG A 275 -16.64 -11.69 -9.66
CA ARG A 275 -16.97 -12.89 -8.88
C ARG A 275 -16.81 -14.16 -9.70
N LEU A 276 -16.38 -15.24 -9.04
CA LEU A 276 -16.37 -16.59 -9.58
C LEU A 276 -17.78 -16.98 -10.04
N LEU A 277 -17.91 -17.20 -11.36
CA LEU A 277 -19.18 -17.43 -12.06
C LEU A 277 -20.26 -16.37 -11.75
N GLY A 278 -19.90 -15.16 -11.30
CA GLY A 278 -20.85 -14.12 -10.90
C GLY A 278 -21.54 -14.34 -9.55
N GLU A 279 -21.07 -15.28 -8.72
CA GLU A 279 -21.70 -15.60 -7.43
C GLU A 279 -20.72 -15.49 -6.24
N LEU A 280 -19.64 -16.25 -6.24
CA LEU A 280 -18.66 -16.29 -5.13
C LEU A 280 -17.56 -15.24 -5.30
N TYR A 281 -17.14 -14.58 -4.22
CA TYR A 281 -16.10 -13.53 -4.27
C TYR A 281 -14.67 -14.09 -4.25
N PRO A 282 -14.25 -14.92 -3.26
CA PRO A 282 -12.93 -15.54 -3.29
C PRO A 282 -12.79 -16.56 -4.43
N LEU A 283 -11.62 -16.55 -5.08
CA LEU A 283 -11.23 -17.45 -6.18
C LEU A 283 -10.48 -18.70 -5.69
N ARG A 284 -10.30 -18.84 -4.36
CA ARG A 284 -9.78 -20.02 -3.66
C ARG A 284 -10.43 -20.11 -2.26
N ALA A 285 -10.95 -21.28 -1.87
CA ALA A 285 -11.50 -21.51 -0.54
C ALA A 285 -11.62 -23.01 -0.21
N PHE A 286 -11.70 -23.33 1.09
CA PHE A 286 -12.18 -24.63 1.57
C PHE A 286 -13.68 -24.80 1.32
N GLY A 287 -14.16 -26.04 1.21
CA GLY A 287 -15.60 -26.33 1.06
C GLY A 287 -16.13 -25.90 -0.30
N ASP A 288 -17.24 -25.16 -0.34
CA ASP A 288 -17.80 -24.56 -1.56
C ASP A 288 -18.01 -25.56 -2.73
N VAL A 289 -18.40 -26.82 -2.44
CA VAL A 289 -18.38 -27.90 -3.46
C VAL A 289 -19.33 -27.69 -4.62
N ARG A 290 -20.26 -26.73 -4.53
CA ARG A 290 -21.06 -26.23 -5.66
C ARG A 290 -20.20 -25.65 -6.80
N TYR A 291 -18.96 -25.26 -6.52
CA TYR A 291 -17.97 -24.80 -7.51
C TYR A 291 -16.88 -25.84 -7.84
N LYS A 292 -16.83 -26.95 -7.11
CA LYS A 292 -15.80 -28.00 -7.27
C LYS A 292 -16.35 -29.26 -7.98
N TRP A 293 -17.53 -29.73 -7.59
CA TRP A 293 -18.08 -31.00 -8.07
C TRP A 293 -18.84 -30.85 -9.41
N PRO A 294 -18.81 -31.86 -10.31
CA PRO A 294 -19.70 -31.94 -11.47
C PRO A 294 -21.19 -31.92 -11.09
N LEU A 295 -22.04 -31.34 -11.95
CA LEU A 295 -23.49 -31.23 -11.68
C LEU A 295 -24.18 -32.56 -11.41
N LYS A 296 -23.74 -33.65 -12.04
CA LYS A 296 -24.26 -34.99 -11.78
C LYS A 296 -24.08 -35.37 -10.30
N GLN A 297 -22.86 -35.20 -9.78
CA GLN A 297 -22.53 -35.49 -8.38
C GLN A 297 -23.29 -34.58 -7.42
N GLN A 298 -23.44 -33.28 -7.73
CA GLN A 298 -24.23 -32.36 -6.91
C GLN A 298 -25.70 -32.82 -6.80
N LYS A 299 -26.30 -33.27 -7.91
CA LYS A 299 -27.69 -33.79 -7.94
C LYS A 299 -27.85 -35.12 -7.21
N GLU A 300 -26.88 -36.01 -7.32
CA GLU A 300 -26.95 -37.34 -6.70
C GLU A 300 -26.72 -37.29 -5.18
N ILE A 301 -25.86 -36.39 -4.69
CA ILE A 301 -25.41 -36.37 -3.30
C ILE A 301 -26.10 -35.27 -2.46
N ILE A 302 -26.35 -34.09 -3.01
CA ILE A 302 -26.85 -32.93 -2.23
C ILE A 302 -28.37 -32.76 -2.39
N GLU A 303 -28.87 -32.77 -3.64
CA GLU A 303 -30.28 -32.48 -3.95
C GLU A 303 -31.33 -33.34 -3.20
N PRO A 304 -31.07 -34.63 -2.84
CA PRO A 304 -32.02 -35.42 -2.06
C PRO A 304 -32.23 -34.94 -0.62
N TYR A 305 -31.27 -34.19 -0.06
CA TYR A 305 -31.26 -33.80 1.37
C TYR A 305 -31.38 -32.28 1.55
N ILE A 306 -30.85 -31.49 0.61
CA ILE A 306 -30.84 -30.03 0.66
C ILE A 306 -31.27 -29.51 -0.71
N LYS A 307 -32.33 -28.69 -0.72
CA LYS A 307 -32.84 -28.06 -1.95
C LYS A 307 -31.79 -27.09 -2.50
N LEU A 308 -31.05 -27.54 -3.50
CA LEU A 308 -30.02 -26.74 -4.17
C LEU A 308 -30.61 -25.48 -4.80
N ARG A 309 -29.84 -24.39 -4.77
CA ARG A 309 -30.03 -23.27 -5.71
C ARG A 309 -29.76 -23.78 -7.13
N ARG A 310 -30.31 -23.10 -8.14
CA ARG A 310 -30.01 -23.43 -9.55
C ARG A 310 -28.47 -23.43 -9.75
N PRO A 311 -27.92 -24.36 -10.56
CA PRO A 311 -26.51 -24.33 -10.93
C PRO A 311 -26.10 -22.95 -11.46
N PRO A 312 -24.85 -22.49 -11.19
CA PRO A 312 -24.35 -21.26 -11.78
C PRO A 312 -24.49 -21.29 -13.31
N MET A 313 -24.87 -20.17 -13.90
CA MET A 313 -24.99 -20.08 -15.37
C MET A 313 -23.59 -20.26 -16.00
N ASN A 314 -23.48 -21.08 -17.05
CA ASN A 314 -22.21 -21.46 -17.70
C ASN A 314 -21.27 -22.33 -16.84
N TYR A 315 -21.83 -23.19 -15.99
CA TYR A 315 -21.09 -24.25 -15.27
C TYR A 315 -20.77 -25.45 -16.18
N LEU A 316 -19.69 -25.36 -16.94
CA LEU A 316 -19.28 -26.29 -18.00
C LEU A 316 -18.13 -27.24 -17.59
N THR A 317 -17.00 -26.71 -17.12
CA THR A 317 -15.75 -27.47 -16.84
C THR A 317 -15.27 -27.35 -15.38
N PRO A 318 -16.06 -27.82 -14.39
CA PRO A 318 -15.61 -27.86 -13.00
C PRO A 318 -14.42 -28.83 -12.79
N PRO A 319 -13.56 -28.61 -11.78
CA PRO A 319 -13.67 -27.62 -10.72
C PRO A 319 -13.30 -26.19 -11.15
N TYR A 320 -14.08 -25.22 -10.70
CA TYR A 320 -13.82 -23.78 -10.87
C TYR A 320 -13.15 -23.13 -9.65
N LEU A 321 -13.12 -23.83 -8.52
CA LEU A 321 -12.57 -23.36 -7.26
C LEU A 321 -11.53 -24.37 -6.76
N THR A 322 -10.43 -23.87 -6.19
CA THR A 322 -9.35 -24.69 -5.64
C THR A 322 -9.09 -24.31 -4.19
N CYS A 323 -8.69 -25.29 -3.38
CA CYS A 323 -8.15 -25.07 -2.03
C CYS A 323 -6.60 -25.12 -2.01
N GLU A 324 -5.93 -25.04 -3.15
CA GLU A 324 -4.46 -24.92 -3.14
C GLU A 324 -4.04 -23.53 -2.62
N PRO A 325 -3.28 -23.41 -1.51
CA PRO A 325 -2.95 -22.12 -0.94
C PRO A 325 -1.79 -21.41 -1.65
N SER A 326 -1.73 -20.09 -1.50
CA SER A 326 -0.46 -19.37 -1.60
C SER A 326 0.35 -19.58 -0.31
N VAL A 327 1.68 -19.59 -0.41
CA VAL A 327 2.57 -19.75 0.75
C VAL A 327 3.70 -18.73 0.65
N TYR A 328 3.67 -17.71 1.48
CA TYR A 328 4.75 -16.75 1.63
C TYR A 328 5.71 -17.20 2.74
N TYR A 329 7.02 -17.06 2.52
CA TYR A 329 8.04 -17.30 3.55
C TYR A 329 8.68 -15.97 3.91
N TYR A 330 8.83 -15.73 5.21
CA TYR A 330 9.47 -14.55 5.75
C TYR A 330 10.37 -14.95 6.93
N ARG A 331 11.51 -14.29 7.08
CA ARG A 331 12.40 -14.48 8.22
C ARG A 331 12.36 -13.23 9.11
N LEU A 332 11.88 -13.41 10.33
CA LEU A 332 11.72 -12.36 11.33
C LEU A 332 13.08 -11.77 11.76
N THR A 333 13.07 -10.46 11.94
CA THR A 333 14.21 -9.61 12.32
C THR A 333 13.94 -8.89 13.64
N GLU A 334 14.94 -8.20 14.21
CA GLU A 334 14.76 -7.46 15.46
C GLU A 334 13.77 -6.28 15.33
N ASP A 335 13.55 -5.81 14.10
CA ASP A 335 12.64 -4.72 13.75
C ASP A 335 11.17 -5.18 13.66
N ASP A 336 10.91 -6.47 13.53
CA ASP A 336 9.58 -7.05 13.38
C ASP A 336 8.91 -7.24 14.76
N LYS A 337 7.99 -6.34 15.14
CA LYS A 337 7.46 -6.27 16.52
C LYS A 337 6.19 -7.11 16.72
N PHE A 338 5.29 -7.10 15.74
CA PHE A 338 4.03 -7.85 15.82
C PHE A 338 3.47 -8.18 14.43
N LEU A 339 2.66 -9.23 14.36
CA LEU A 339 1.88 -9.63 13.19
C LEU A 339 0.38 -9.43 13.48
N ILE A 340 -0.34 -8.77 12.57
CA ILE A 340 -1.80 -8.69 12.57
C ILE A 340 -2.33 -9.70 11.54
N LEU A 341 -3.18 -10.63 11.98
CA LEU A 341 -3.99 -11.51 11.14
C LEU A 341 -5.45 -11.09 11.30
N ALA A 342 -6.18 -10.88 10.19
CA ALA A 342 -7.61 -10.56 10.27
C ALA A 342 -8.42 -10.95 9.02
N SER A 343 -9.74 -11.12 9.18
CA SER A 343 -10.72 -11.32 8.09
C SER A 343 -10.87 -10.06 7.23
N ASP A 344 -11.50 -10.21 6.06
CA ASP A 344 -11.77 -9.09 5.15
C ASP A 344 -12.55 -7.95 5.82
N GLY A 345 -13.48 -8.27 6.73
CA GLY A 345 -14.27 -7.31 7.50
C GLY A 345 -13.46 -6.33 8.37
N LEU A 346 -12.18 -6.61 8.66
CA LEU A 346 -11.26 -5.59 9.17
C LEU A 346 -10.66 -4.75 8.03
N TRP A 347 -10.13 -5.40 7.00
CA TRP A 347 -9.35 -4.77 5.94
C TRP A 347 -10.20 -3.91 4.99
N GLU A 348 -11.51 -4.14 4.90
CA GLU A 348 -12.48 -3.22 4.26
C GLU A 348 -12.59 -1.88 5.02
N MET A 349 -12.37 -1.88 6.34
CA MET A 349 -12.59 -0.73 7.23
C MET A 349 -11.31 0.06 7.55
N VAL A 350 -10.12 -0.56 7.42
CA VAL A 350 -8.84 0.06 7.77
C VAL A 350 -7.67 -0.42 6.89
N VAL A 351 -6.92 0.53 6.35
CA VAL A 351 -5.70 0.24 5.56
C VAL A 351 -4.55 -0.27 6.45
N PRO A 352 -3.63 -1.12 5.93
CA PRO A 352 -2.55 -1.74 6.70
C PRO A 352 -1.70 -0.77 7.55
N GLU A 353 -1.39 0.41 7.01
CA GLU A 353 -0.59 1.45 7.67
C GLU A 353 -1.29 2.01 8.91
N ALA A 354 -2.61 2.23 8.81
CA ALA A 354 -3.42 2.70 9.93
C ALA A 354 -3.58 1.60 10.98
N ALA A 355 -3.80 0.34 10.58
CA ALA A 355 -3.89 -0.79 11.48
C ALA A 355 -2.60 -1.00 12.31
N VAL A 356 -1.43 -0.97 11.65
CA VAL A 356 -0.13 -1.03 12.33
C VAL A 356 0.06 0.17 13.27
N ARG A 357 -0.32 1.39 12.85
CA ARG A 357 -0.23 2.58 13.70
C ARG A 357 -1.10 2.48 14.97
N PHE A 358 -2.31 1.93 14.88
CA PHE A 358 -3.18 1.72 16.04
C PHE A 358 -2.58 0.70 17.02
N VAL A 359 -2.10 -0.45 16.53
CA VAL A 359 -1.46 -1.48 17.38
C VAL A 359 -0.12 -0.99 17.96
N ALA A 360 0.65 -0.21 17.20
CA ALA A 360 1.90 0.40 17.66
C ALA A 360 1.68 1.43 18.78
N ASN A 361 0.71 2.35 18.60
CA ASN A 361 0.37 3.33 19.63
C ASN A 361 -0.17 2.65 20.89
N HIS A 362 -0.98 1.60 20.75
CA HIS A 362 -1.41 0.74 21.86
C HIS A 362 -0.23 0.14 22.61
N ALA A 363 0.69 -0.52 21.91
CA ALA A 363 1.86 -1.16 22.50
C ALA A 363 2.79 -0.17 23.22
N ILE A 364 2.97 1.05 22.69
CA ILE A 364 3.74 2.11 23.34
C ILE A 364 3.03 2.63 24.60
N GLY A 365 1.69 2.76 24.57
CA GLY A 365 0.90 3.32 25.66
C GLY A 365 0.50 2.33 26.76
N VAL A 366 0.52 1.01 26.52
CA VAL A 366 -0.06 0.00 27.44
C VAL A 366 0.61 -0.02 28.83
N GLU A 367 1.89 0.33 28.94
CA GLU A 367 2.61 0.46 30.21
C GLU A 367 2.05 1.54 31.14
N THR A 368 1.26 2.48 30.61
CA THR A 368 0.57 3.53 31.38
C THR A 368 -0.72 3.02 32.05
N LEU A 369 -1.23 1.86 31.65
CA LEU A 369 -2.36 1.20 32.29
C LEU A 369 -1.99 0.44 33.57
N THR A 370 -0.69 0.13 33.77
CA THR A 370 -0.19 -0.58 34.95
C THR A 370 0.52 0.39 35.92
N PRO A 371 0.30 0.26 37.25
CA PRO A 371 1.04 1.04 38.24
C PRO A 371 2.55 0.86 38.10
N TYR A 372 3.32 1.94 38.26
CA TYR A 372 4.78 1.85 38.22
C TYR A 372 5.31 0.91 39.31
N GLN A 373 5.98 -0.16 38.89
CA GLN A 373 6.73 -1.05 39.77
C GLN A 373 8.22 -0.73 39.63
N ARG A 374 8.86 -0.37 40.74
CA ARG A 374 10.32 -0.19 40.78
C ARG A 374 11.01 -1.55 40.61
N LEU A 375 12.09 -1.61 39.83
CA LEU A 375 12.98 -2.77 39.87
C LEU A 375 13.69 -2.83 41.24
N PRO A 376 13.99 -4.03 41.79
CA PRO A 376 14.54 -4.17 43.15
C PRO A 376 15.80 -3.35 43.44
N ASP A 377 16.66 -3.17 42.44
CA ASP A 377 17.96 -2.50 42.55
C ASP A 377 18.05 -1.20 41.72
N ALA A 378 16.92 -0.64 41.27
CA ALA A 378 16.95 0.58 40.44
C ALA A 378 17.46 1.80 41.21
N THR A 379 18.40 2.53 40.60
CA THR A 379 18.84 3.83 41.10
C THR A 379 17.75 4.88 40.96
N LEU A 380 17.76 5.91 41.82
CA LEU A 380 16.84 7.06 41.70
C LEU A 380 16.88 7.75 40.32
N ARG A 381 18.03 7.67 39.63
CA ARG A 381 18.16 8.18 38.26
C ARG A 381 17.36 7.35 37.26
N GLN A 382 17.49 6.03 37.29
CA GLN A 382 16.72 5.13 36.42
C GLN A 382 15.22 5.28 36.68
N ILE A 383 14.81 5.34 37.96
CA ILE A 383 13.39 5.59 38.31
C ILE A 383 12.89 6.92 37.74
N LEU A 384 13.71 7.99 37.76
CA LEU A 384 13.34 9.27 37.16
C LEU A 384 13.28 9.23 35.63
N GLU A 385 14.16 8.45 34.99
CA GLU A 385 14.17 8.24 33.54
C GLU A 385 12.92 7.42 33.12
N ASP A 386 12.61 6.30 33.78
CA ASP A 386 11.39 5.49 33.56
C ASP A 386 10.09 6.32 33.71
N LEU A 387 10.02 7.16 34.74
CA LEU A 387 8.84 8.00 35.02
C LEU A 387 8.68 9.13 33.99
N ARG A 388 9.78 9.66 33.45
CA ARG A 388 9.73 10.62 32.32
C ARG A 388 9.23 9.92 31.06
N ASP A 389 9.64 8.69 30.81
CA ASP A 389 9.24 7.94 29.62
C ASP A 389 7.77 7.51 29.69
N ARG A 390 7.31 7.02 30.85
CA ARG A 390 5.88 6.81 31.11
C ARG A 390 5.05 8.08 30.93
N LYS A 391 5.54 9.24 31.38
CA LYS A 391 4.85 10.53 31.16
C LYS A 391 4.83 10.95 29.69
N ARG A 392 5.88 10.65 28.91
CA ARG A 392 5.87 10.85 27.44
C ARG A 392 4.88 9.91 26.74
N ARG A 393 4.74 8.69 27.23
CA ARG A 393 3.80 7.66 26.70
C ARG A 393 2.34 7.89 27.10
N GLU A 394 2.06 8.74 28.09
CA GLU A 394 0.72 9.06 28.58
C GLU A 394 -0.21 9.65 27.50
N SER A 395 0.34 10.40 26.53
CA SER A 395 -0.42 10.90 25.36
C SER A 395 -0.89 9.81 24.40
N LYS A 396 -0.37 8.57 24.53
CA LYS A 396 -0.77 7.38 23.76
C LYS A 396 -1.51 6.34 24.61
N ARG A 397 -1.97 6.70 25.83
CA ARG A 397 -2.65 5.77 26.75
C ARG A 397 -3.86 5.11 26.07
N PRO A 398 -3.88 3.78 25.87
CA PRO A 398 -4.97 3.12 25.14
C PRO A 398 -6.23 3.02 25.98
N VAL A 399 -7.39 3.05 25.30
CA VAL A 399 -8.73 2.89 25.91
C VAL A 399 -9.01 1.43 26.28
N ASP A 400 -8.48 0.49 25.50
CA ASP A 400 -8.69 -0.95 25.67
C ASP A 400 -7.38 -1.63 26.09
N VAL A 401 -7.47 -2.63 26.96
CA VAL A 401 -6.31 -3.44 27.37
C VAL A 401 -5.88 -4.37 26.24
N ASN A 402 -6.83 -4.92 25.50
CA ASN A 402 -6.62 -5.80 24.36
C ASN A 402 -6.42 -4.99 23.07
N SER A 403 -5.33 -5.26 22.35
CA SER A 403 -4.99 -4.52 21.12
C SER A 403 -5.84 -4.90 19.91
N ALA A 404 -6.39 -6.11 19.85
CA ALA A 404 -7.36 -6.49 18.82
C ALA A 404 -8.69 -5.74 19.03
N THR A 405 -9.15 -5.61 20.28
CA THR A 405 -10.30 -4.75 20.63
C THR A 405 -10.05 -3.29 20.27
N HIS A 406 -8.87 -2.77 20.60
CA HIS A 406 -8.47 -1.41 20.25
C HIS A 406 -8.48 -1.18 18.73
N LEU A 407 -7.95 -2.14 17.96
CA LEU A 407 -7.93 -2.09 16.50
C LEU A 407 -9.34 -2.11 15.91
N ILE A 408 -10.22 -3.00 16.39
CA ILE A 408 -11.64 -3.04 15.97
C ILE A 408 -12.33 -1.71 16.28
N ARG A 409 -12.12 -1.14 17.48
CA ARG A 409 -12.71 0.16 17.87
C ARG A 409 -12.32 1.27 16.87
N HIS A 410 -11.04 1.38 16.55
CA HIS A 410 -10.55 2.42 15.63
C HIS A 410 -10.91 2.15 14.16
N ALA A 411 -11.02 0.89 13.74
CA ALA A 411 -11.51 0.55 12.40
C ALA A 411 -12.98 0.95 12.17
N LEU A 412 -13.82 0.89 13.21
CA LEU A 412 -15.22 1.35 13.13
C LEU A 412 -15.39 2.89 13.18
N THR A 413 -14.30 3.65 13.35
CA THR A 413 -14.34 5.12 13.52
C THR A 413 -13.26 5.86 12.74
N SER A 414 -12.66 5.22 11.73
CA SER A 414 -11.56 5.75 10.91
C SER A 414 -11.87 7.10 10.24
N ASP A 415 -13.14 7.36 9.92
CA ASP A 415 -13.62 8.58 9.24
C ASP A 415 -14.18 9.68 10.19
N VAL A 416 -13.99 9.55 11.51
CA VAL A 416 -14.67 10.42 12.50
C VAL A 416 -13.68 11.19 13.37
N SER A 417 -13.88 12.51 13.50
CA SER A 417 -13.13 13.38 14.41
C SER A 417 -13.24 12.95 15.87
N ASP A 418 -12.14 13.06 16.63
CA ASP A 418 -12.01 12.60 18.03
C ASP A 418 -13.17 13.00 18.96
N GLU A 419 -13.79 14.16 18.75
CA GLU A 419 -14.92 14.66 19.57
C GLU A 419 -16.21 13.81 19.49
N ASN A 420 -16.36 12.92 18.49
CA ASN A 420 -17.62 12.17 18.24
C ASN A 420 -17.47 10.64 18.17
N VAL A 421 -16.32 10.08 18.54
CA VAL A 421 -15.98 8.63 18.41
C VAL A 421 -17.05 7.71 19.00
N TYR A 422 -17.52 7.97 20.22
CA TYR A 422 -18.54 7.11 20.87
C TYR A 422 -19.93 7.22 20.25
N ALA A 423 -20.29 8.36 19.63
CA ALA A 423 -21.55 8.49 18.90
C ALA A 423 -21.55 7.63 17.63
N ALA A 424 -20.40 7.59 16.92
CA ALA A 424 -20.21 6.72 15.77
C ALA A 424 -20.23 5.23 16.14
N LEU A 425 -19.48 4.83 17.18
CA LEU A 425 -19.53 3.45 17.70
C LEU A 425 -20.94 3.04 18.12
N SER A 426 -21.65 3.91 18.85
CA SER A 426 -23.05 3.65 19.21
C SER A 426 -23.91 3.46 17.97
N ALA A 427 -23.80 4.30 16.95
CA ALA A 427 -24.61 4.21 15.73
C ALA A 427 -24.37 2.87 15.00
N THR A 428 -23.12 2.47 14.82
CA THR A 428 -22.74 1.24 14.12
C THR A 428 -23.09 -0.03 14.91
N LEU A 429 -22.94 -0.01 16.24
CA LEU A 429 -23.22 -1.15 17.12
C LEU A 429 -24.71 -1.29 17.47
N SER A 430 -25.51 -0.21 17.36
CA SER A 430 -26.98 -0.27 17.55
C SER A 430 -27.73 -0.93 16.39
N ILE A 431 -27.04 -1.25 15.29
CA ILE A 431 -27.65 -1.93 14.13
C ILE A 431 -28.05 -3.35 14.56
N PRO A 432 -29.33 -3.76 14.46
CA PRO A 432 -29.77 -5.09 14.85
C PRO A 432 -29.00 -6.20 14.12
N GLU A 433 -28.74 -7.33 14.79
CA GLU A 433 -27.96 -8.46 14.25
C GLU A 433 -28.50 -8.93 12.87
N CYS A 434 -29.82 -8.96 12.67
CA CYS A 434 -30.47 -9.31 11.39
C CYS A 434 -30.29 -8.27 10.26
N ALA A 435 -29.58 -7.17 10.52
CA ALA A 435 -29.26 -6.11 9.57
C ALA A 435 -27.77 -5.77 9.54
N ALA A 436 -26.99 -6.12 10.58
CA ALA A 436 -25.57 -5.76 10.72
C ALA A 436 -24.72 -6.20 9.51
N ARG A 437 -24.95 -7.41 8.99
CA ARG A 437 -24.30 -7.95 7.77
C ARG A 437 -24.47 -7.10 6.51
N ALA A 438 -25.46 -6.21 6.45
CA ALA A 438 -25.66 -5.28 5.34
C ALA A 438 -24.85 -3.97 5.46
N TYR A 439 -24.11 -3.78 6.56
CA TYR A 439 -23.30 -2.58 6.84
C TYR A 439 -21.82 -2.89 7.11
N ARG A 440 -21.50 -4.12 7.56
CA ARG A 440 -20.14 -4.62 7.77
C ARG A 440 -20.13 -6.15 7.79
N ASP A 441 -18.95 -6.75 7.69
CA ASP A 441 -18.78 -8.18 7.91
C ASP A 441 -18.58 -8.58 9.39
N ASP A 442 -18.47 -9.90 9.62
CA ASP A 442 -17.83 -10.43 10.82
C ASP A 442 -16.37 -9.93 10.86
N ILE A 443 -15.94 -9.33 11.97
CA ILE A 443 -14.57 -8.81 12.10
C ILE A 443 -13.80 -9.69 13.07
N THR A 444 -12.83 -10.45 12.57
CA THR A 444 -12.01 -11.38 13.36
C THR A 444 -10.55 -10.97 13.29
N VAL A 445 -9.90 -10.80 14.44
CA VAL A 445 -8.55 -10.26 14.54
C VAL A 445 -7.73 -11.06 15.55
N THR A 446 -6.50 -11.42 15.18
CA THR A 446 -5.44 -11.91 16.08
C THR A 446 -4.15 -11.12 15.85
N VAL A 447 -3.67 -10.45 16.90
CA VAL A 447 -2.39 -9.73 16.94
C VAL A 447 -1.38 -10.56 17.73
N VAL A 448 -0.30 -10.99 17.08
CA VAL A 448 0.78 -11.81 17.68
C VAL A 448 2.00 -10.93 17.94
N TYR A 449 2.52 -10.95 19.15
CA TYR A 449 3.68 -10.15 19.56
C TYR A 449 4.94 -11.00 19.60
N PHE A 450 5.96 -10.57 18.85
CA PHE A 450 7.28 -11.18 18.88
C PHE A 450 8.12 -10.54 19.99
N HIS A 451 9.05 -11.31 20.54
CA HIS A 451 10.04 -10.74 21.43
C HIS A 451 10.87 -9.73 20.64
N GLN A 452 11.00 -8.50 21.17
CA GLN A 452 12.16 -7.68 20.80
C GLN A 452 13.37 -8.59 20.99
N ILE A 453 14.28 -8.64 20.02
CA ILE A 453 15.51 -9.42 20.16
C ILE A 453 16.46 -8.63 21.08
N GLN A 454 16.06 -8.50 22.34
CA GLN A 454 16.96 -8.24 23.44
C GLN A 454 17.57 -9.58 23.83
N MET A 455 18.83 -9.79 23.49
CA MET A 455 19.63 -10.74 24.25
C MET A 455 19.76 -10.22 25.69
N LYS A 456 18.81 -10.56 26.59
CA LYS A 456 18.98 -10.48 28.05
C LYS A 456 17.87 -11.13 28.90
N HIS A 457 18.32 -11.96 29.85
CA HIS A 457 17.72 -12.21 31.17
C HIS A 457 16.41 -13.00 31.31
N HIS A 458 16.44 -14.30 30.96
CA HIS A 458 15.90 -15.33 31.86
C HIS A 458 16.73 -16.63 31.80
N VAL A 459 17.88 -16.63 32.49
CA VAL A 459 18.50 -17.87 33.00
C VAL A 459 18.57 -17.73 34.51
N THR A 460 17.69 -18.46 35.20
CA THR A 460 17.82 -18.70 36.64
C THR A 460 19.18 -19.34 36.93
N ALA A 461 19.83 -18.86 37.99
CA ALA A 461 21.23 -19.13 38.32
C ALA A 461 21.71 -20.57 38.08
N ILE A 462 22.46 -20.76 36.99
CA ILE A 462 23.39 -21.87 36.78
C ILE A 462 24.78 -21.26 36.64
N SER A 463 25.76 -21.75 37.41
CA SER A 463 27.08 -21.14 37.50
C SER A 463 27.83 -21.14 36.16
N HIS A 464 28.20 -19.96 35.66
CA HIS A 464 28.89 -19.78 34.38
C HIS A 464 30.28 -20.46 34.28
N SER A 465 30.85 -20.97 35.37
CA SER A 465 32.11 -21.73 35.35
C SER A 465 31.95 -23.12 34.73
N THR A 466 30.85 -23.84 34.98
CA THR A 466 30.69 -25.24 34.58
C THR A 466 30.56 -25.40 33.06
N ILE A 467 29.84 -24.49 32.40
CA ILE A 467 29.53 -24.58 30.95
C ILE A 467 30.81 -24.60 30.09
N ILE A 468 31.84 -23.83 30.48
CA ILE A 468 33.10 -23.75 29.74
C ILE A 468 33.96 -25.00 29.99
N ASP A 469 34.05 -25.47 31.25
CA ASP A 469 34.78 -26.69 31.59
C ASP A 469 34.13 -27.94 30.96
N ASP A 470 32.80 -27.96 30.85
CA ASP A 470 32.04 -29.02 30.20
C ASP A 470 32.27 -29.04 28.68
N ALA A 471 32.18 -27.89 28.00
CA ALA A 471 32.47 -27.79 26.56
C ALA A 471 33.94 -28.15 26.22
N VAL A 472 34.89 -27.78 27.08
CA VAL A 472 36.30 -28.15 26.95
C VAL A 472 36.50 -29.65 27.20
N ARG A 473 35.78 -30.26 28.15
CA ARG A 473 35.83 -31.70 28.42
C ARG A 473 35.27 -32.52 27.25
N ASP A 474 34.15 -32.09 26.67
CA ASP A 474 33.51 -32.76 25.54
C ASP A 474 34.36 -32.68 24.27
N PHE A 475 34.98 -31.52 23.99
CA PHE A 475 35.94 -31.37 22.88
C PHE A 475 37.15 -32.31 23.04
N ASN A 476 37.68 -32.43 24.26
CA ASN A 476 38.80 -33.32 24.54
C ASN A 476 38.41 -34.81 24.40
N GLN A 477 37.22 -35.23 24.85
CA GLN A 477 36.70 -36.58 24.61
C GLN A 477 36.51 -36.86 23.11
N PHE A 478 35.91 -35.94 22.36
CA PHE A 478 35.73 -36.11 20.91
C PHE A 478 37.06 -36.15 20.15
N SER A 479 38.06 -35.35 20.55
CA SER A 479 39.39 -35.40 19.94
C SER A 479 40.10 -36.73 20.21
N GLN A 480 39.87 -37.36 21.37
CA GLN A 480 40.38 -38.72 21.66
C GLN A 480 39.64 -39.79 20.83
N LEU A 481 38.30 -39.73 20.75
CA LEU A 481 37.47 -40.63 19.91
C LEU A 481 37.77 -40.51 18.40
N ALA A 482 38.20 -39.35 17.92
CA ALA A 482 38.63 -39.17 16.53
C ALA A 482 40.01 -39.81 16.24
N SER A 483 40.85 -39.97 17.27
CA SER A 483 42.20 -40.55 17.11
C SER A 483 42.21 -42.08 17.01
N THR A 484 41.23 -42.76 17.60
CA THR A 484 41.16 -44.23 17.64
C THR A 484 40.67 -44.86 16.33
N ASN A 485 39.99 -44.10 15.46
CA ASN A 485 39.43 -44.58 14.18
C ASN A 485 40.35 -44.41 12.95
N GLY A 486 41.66 -44.25 13.16
CA GLY A 486 42.68 -44.49 12.13
C GLY A 486 42.70 -43.56 10.90
N ARG A 487 41.93 -42.46 10.89
CA ARG A 487 41.99 -41.44 9.83
C ARG A 487 42.32 -40.07 10.41
N PRO A 488 43.37 -39.38 9.93
CA PRO A 488 43.69 -38.04 10.42
C PRO A 488 42.57 -37.08 9.99
N ALA A 489 41.84 -36.54 10.97
CA ALA A 489 40.87 -35.49 10.74
C ALA A 489 41.59 -34.25 10.19
N GLY A 490 41.41 -33.95 8.91
CA GLY A 490 42.07 -32.82 8.26
C GLY A 490 41.78 -31.51 8.99
N ARG A 491 42.80 -30.64 9.13
CA ARG A 491 42.77 -29.40 9.93
C ARG A 491 41.53 -28.52 9.71
N PHE A 492 40.95 -28.55 8.51
CA PHE A 492 39.72 -27.84 8.17
C PHE A 492 38.47 -28.33 8.95
N ARG A 493 38.35 -29.63 9.24
CA ARG A 493 37.24 -30.18 10.03
C ARG A 493 37.34 -29.83 11.51
N GLN A 494 38.55 -29.82 12.08
CA GLN A 494 38.77 -29.34 13.45
C GLN A 494 38.47 -27.85 13.58
N ARG A 495 38.82 -27.04 12.57
CA ARG A 495 38.48 -25.61 12.50
C ARG A 495 36.97 -25.37 12.44
N LEU A 496 36.23 -26.08 11.58
CA LEU A 496 34.76 -25.94 11.51
C LEU A 496 34.08 -26.40 12.81
N LEU A 497 34.46 -27.55 13.36
CA LEU A 497 33.81 -28.12 14.54
C LEU A 497 33.99 -27.23 15.77
N MET A 498 35.16 -26.58 15.92
CA MET A 498 35.42 -25.67 17.04
C MET A 498 34.73 -24.32 16.88
N ALA A 499 34.62 -23.80 15.64
CA ALA A 499 33.80 -22.62 15.36
C ALA A 499 32.32 -22.92 15.71
N SER A 500 31.78 -24.05 15.22
CA SER A 500 30.42 -24.46 15.55
C SER A 500 30.19 -24.71 17.05
N LEU A 501 31.15 -25.29 17.78
CA LEU A 501 31.03 -25.48 19.23
C LEU A 501 31.09 -24.16 20.01
N LEU A 502 31.94 -23.21 19.60
CA LEU A 502 32.01 -21.89 20.24
C LEU A 502 30.80 -21.02 19.87
N ASP A 503 30.28 -21.10 18.64
CA ASP A 503 29.02 -20.45 18.26
C ASP A 503 27.83 -21.07 19.02
N PHE A 504 27.84 -22.39 19.27
CA PHE A 504 26.80 -23.08 20.03
C PHE A 504 26.81 -22.74 21.54
N TYR A 505 27.98 -22.45 22.12
CA TYR A 505 28.13 -22.20 23.56
C TYR A 505 28.42 -20.73 23.96
N SER A 506 28.77 -19.81 23.06
CA SER A 506 29.20 -18.44 23.42
C SER A 506 28.30 -17.32 22.87
N TRP A 507 27.29 -16.95 23.67
CA TRP A 507 26.36 -15.84 23.39
C TRP A 507 26.95 -14.44 23.72
N ASN A 508 28.28 -14.33 23.84
CA ASN A 508 28.97 -13.16 24.41
C ASN A 508 30.20 -12.71 23.61
N VAL A 509 30.28 -13.02 22.32
CA VAL A 509 31.38 -12.63 21.43
C VAL A 509 30.95 -11.45 20.56
N HIS A 510 31.63 -10.31 20.71
CA HIS A 510 31.32 -9.09 19.96
C HIS A 510 31.81 -9.16 18.51
N SER A 511 32.95 -9.82 18.29
CA SER A 511 33.40 -10.22 16.96
C SER A 511 34.43 -11.35 17.05
N LEU A 512 34.44 -12.21 16.03
CA LEU A 512 35.46 -13.22 15.79
C LEU A 512 36.17 -12.84 14.47
N ARG A 513 37.44 -12.45 14.53
CA ARG A 513 38.22 -12.05 13.35
C ARG A 513 39.56 -12.76 13.29
N LEU A 514 39.91 -13.20 12.08
CA LEU A 514 41.20 -13.81 11.75
C LEU A 514 42.26 -12.71 11.57
N TYR A 515 43.31 -12.72 12.38
CA TYR A 515 44.45 -11.83 12.23
C TYR A 515 45.74 -12.61 11.97
N ARG A 516 46.48 -12.22 10.93
CA ARG A 516 47.76 -12.83 10.59
C ARG A 516 48.88 -11.98 11.18
N TYR A 517 49.49 -12.45 12.26
CA TYR A 517 50.59 -11.74 12.92
C TYR A 517 51.95 -12.34 12.52
N LYS A 518 52.98 -11.48 12.47
CA LYS A 518 54.36 -11.88 12.17
C LYS A 518 55.23 -11.60 13.40
N CYS A 519 55.50 -12.63 14.21
CA CYS A 519 56.53 -12.53 15.24
C CYS A 519 57.90 -12.32 14.60
N ALA A 520 58.61 -11.28 15.01
CA ALA A 520 60.04 -11.08 14.71
C ALA A 520 60.92 -11.91 15.68
N PRO A 521 62.27 -11.97 15.52
CA PRO A 521 63.08 -11.47 14.42
C PRO A 521 63.98 -12.54 13.74
N LEU A 522 63.94 -13.81 14.16
CA LEU A 522 65.05 -14.77 13.95
C LEU A 522 64.88 -15.81 12.82
N ASN A 523 63.81 -15.79 12.01
CA ASN A 523 63.71 -16.69 10.85
C ASN A 523 62.78 -16.14 9.73
N PRO A 524 63.17 -16.08 8.44
CA PRO A 524 62.49 -15.20 7.49
C PRO A 524 61.12 -15.65 6.94
N VAL A 525 60.71 -16.91 7.15
CA VAL A 525 59.82 -17.61 6.18
C VAL A 525 58.43 -18.03 6.70
N HIS A 526 58.12 -17.93 8.01
CA HIS A 526 56.86 -18.47 8.55
C HIS A 526 55.95 -17.48 9.27
N TRP A 527 54.84 -17.16 8.61
CA TRP A 527 53.65 -16.52 9.19
C TRP A 527 52.94 -17.50 10.15
N LYS A 528 52.34 -16.98 11.24
CA LYS A 528 51.43 -17.74 12.10
C LYS A 528 50.05 -17.11 12.06
N GLU A 529 49.00 -17.93 11.98
CA GLU A 529 47.63 -17.46 12.14
C GLU A 529 47.35 -17.36 13.65
N CYS A 530 46.65 -16.30 14.07
CA CYS A 530 46.24 -16.10 15.45
C CYS A 530 44.78 -15.65 15.47
N TRP A 531 44.06 -16.18 16.45
CA TRP A 531 42.65 -15.90 16.62
C TRP A 531 42.50 -15.02 17.86
N LEU A 532 41.81 -13.90 17.69
CA LEU A 532 41.45 -12.96 18.74
C LEU A 532 39.94 -12.95 18.87
N LEU A 533 39.47 -13.31 20.06
CA LEU A 533 38.07 -13.31 20.44
C LEU A 533 37.85 -12.15 21.40
N LEU A 534 37.00 -11.20 21.02
CA LEU A 534 36.64 -10.07 21.87
C LEU A 534 35.27 -10.33 22.47
N GLN A 535 35.19 -10.41 23.80
CA GLN A 535 33.95 -10.64 24.52
C GLN A 535 33.23 -9.32 24.86
N ASN A 536 31.92 -9.39 25.04
CA ASN A 536 31.05 -8.23 25.32
C ASN A 536 31.37 -7.52 26.66
N ASP A 537 32.11 -8.18 27.56
CA ASP A 537 32.56 -7.64 28.85
C ASP A 537 33.93 -6.93 28.78
N GLY A 538 34.52 -6.80 27.59
CA GLY A 538 35.86 -6.25 27.39
C GLY A 538 37.00 -7.25 27.65
N THR A 539 36.70 -8.53 27.83
CA THR A 539 37.72 -9.59 27.87
C THR A 539 38.25 -9.90 26.47
N VAL A 540 39.57 -9.98 26.34
CA VAL A 540 40.24 -10.50 25.13
C VAL A 540 40.77 -11.91 25.40
N LEU A 541 40.42 -12.86 24.53
CA LEU A 541 40.99 -14.22 24.50
C LEU A 541 41.80 -14.43 23.21
N TRP A 542 42.93 -15.13 23.34
CA TRP A 542 43.88 -15.38 22.26
C TRP A 542 44.15 -16.88 22.07
N TYR A 543 44.31 -17.31 20.81
CA TYR A 543 44.62 -18.69 20.44
C TYR A 543 45.63 -18.76 19.29
N ASN A 544 46.53 -19.76 19.33
CA ASN A 544 47.49 -20.08 18.27
C ASN A 544 47.44 -21.56 17.87
N ASP A 545 47.85 -21.86 16.63
CA ASP A 545 47.74 -23.18 15.98
C ASP A 545 48.51 -24.35 16.64
N LYS A 546 49.23 -24.15 17.74
CA LYS A 546 50.03 -25.20 18.41
C LYS A 546 49.79 -25.36 19.92
N GLN A 547 49.36 -24.33 20.63
CA GLN A 547 49.06 -24.41 22.06
C GLN A 547 47.85 -23.53 22.43
N PHE A 548 46.97 -24.10 23.25
CA PHE A 548 45.88 -23.35 23.87
C PHE A 548 46.46 -22.56 25.05
N SER A 549 46.64 -21.25 24.88
CA SER A 549 47.20 -20.36 25.89
C SER A 549 46.25 -19.19 26.13
N ALA A 550 45.22 -19.42 26.94
CA ALA A 550 44.22 -18.43 27.29
C ALA A 550 44.82 -17.34 28.20
N VAL A 551 45.47 -16.34 27.60
CA VAL A 551 45.90 -15.13 28.30
C VAL A 551 44.70 -14.18 28.38
N LYS A 552 44.00 -14.20 29.52
CA LYS A 552 42.88 -13.29 29.78
C LYS A 552 43.40 -11.87 30.00
N GLY A 553 43.17 -10.98 29.04
CA GLY A 553 43.36 -9.53 29.18
C GLY A 553 42.02 -8.87 29.46
N GLN A 554 41.98 -7.84 30.31
CA GLN A 554 40.77 -7.10 30.65
C GLN A 554 40.99 -5.61 30.42
N VAL A 555 40.11 -4.97 29.63
CA VAL A 555 40.19 -3.54 29.31
C VAL A 555 39.53 -2.71 30.42
N ASN A 556 40.25 -1.74 30.98
CA ASN A 556 39.67 -0.84 31.98
C ASN A 556 38.89 0.29 31.28
N LEU A 557 37.56 0.14 31.24
CA LEU A 557 36.64 1.08 30.57
C LEU A 557 36.66 2.51 31.12
N ARG A 558 37.37 2.80 32.22
CA ARG A 558 37.54 4.16 32.76
C ARG A 558 38.87 4.83 32.40
N SER A 559 39.93 4.08 32.08
CA SER A 559 41.23 4.63 31.69
C SER A 559 41.64 4.32 30.24
N ALA A 560 40.90 3.45 29.55
CA ALA A 560 41.27 2.86 28.24
C ALA A 560 42.54 1.98 28.28
N GLU A 561 43.15 1.76 29.44
CA GLU A 561 44.31 0.89 29.60
C GLU A 561 43.96 -0.60 29.40
N LEU A 562 44.89 -1.31 28.75
CA LEU A 562 44.73 -2.72 28.38
C LEU A 562 45.69 -3.60 29.19
N HIS A 563 45.24 -4.05 30.37
CA HIS A 563 46.07 -4.84 31.26
C HIS A 563 46.06 -6.33 30.88
N PHE A 564 47.18 -6.82 30.37
CA PHE A 564 47.47 -8.26 30.39
C PHE A 564 47.93 -8.67 31.80
N GLY A 565 47.42 -9.80 32.29
CA GLY A 565 47.87 -10.36 33.56
C GLY A 565 49.40 -10.53 33.59
N GLN A 566 50.01 -10.21 34.73
CA GLN A 566 51.46 -10.02 34.95
C GLN A 566 52.40 -11.15 34.48
N ARG A 567 51.87 -12.32 34.08
CA ARG A 567 52.64 -13.44 33.53
C ARG A 567 53.10 -13.26 32.07
N ALA A 568 52.44 -12.40 31.28
CA ALA A 568 52.79 -12.24 29.85
C ALA A 568 54.03 -11.35 29.61
N LEU A 569 54.39 -10.47 30.57
CA LEU A 569 55.40 -9.42 30.39
C LEU A 569 56.84 -9.83 30.74
N ASN A 570 57.07 -11.08 31.13
CA ASN A 570 58.40 -11.61 31.52
C ASN A 570 59.05 -12.51 30.45
N GLU A 571 58.50 -12.54 29.22
CA GLU A 571 59.14 -13.16 28.04
C GLU A 571 60.35 -12.30 27.60
N PRO A 572 61.61 -12.78 27.70
CA PRO A 572 62.80 -11.95 27.43
C PRO A 572 63.05 -11.62 25.95
N SER A 573 62.09 -11.91 25.07
CA SER A 573 62.26 -12.02 23.61
C SER A 573 61.72 -10.83 22.80
N LEU A 574 61.12 -9.83 23.45
CA LEU A 574 60.44 -8.69 22.82
C LEU A 574 61.32 -7.42 22.80
N HIS A 575 61.77 -7.04 21.59
CA HIS A 575 62.43 -5.77 21.31
C HIS A 575 61.80 -5.10 20.06
N PRO A 576 61.78 -3.75 19.98
CA PRO A 576 61.14 -3.04 18.88
C PRO A 576 61.88 -3.27 17.53
N PRO A 577 61.17 -3.35 16.39
CA PRO A 577 61.80 -3.58 15.09
C PRO A 577 62.49 -2.32 14.55
N ARG A 578 63.61 -2.49 13.83
CA ARG A 578 64.13 -1.45 12.93
C ARG A 578 63.38 -1.50 11.58
N ALA A 579 63.35 -0.36 10.89
CA ALA A 579 62.54 -0.12 9.70
C ALA A 579 62.66 -1.21 8.61
N PHE A 580 61.53 -1.51 7.95
CA PHE A 580 61.42 -2.52 6.90
C PHE A 580 61.20 -1.87 5.53
N THR A 581 62.24 -1.87 4.69
CA THR A 581 62.15 -1.53 3.26
C THR A 581 62.14 -2.82 2.43
N GLY A 582 60.99 -3.22 1.84
CA GLY A 582 60.94 -4.49 1.09
C GLY A 582 59.58 -4.93 0.52
N HIS A 583 59.20 -4.35 -0.62
CA HIS A 583 58.33 -4.86 -1.71
C HIS A 583 57.12 -5.80 -1.49
N GLN A 584 56.03 -5.38 -2.15
CA GLN A 584 55.05 -6.17 -2.93
C GLN A 584 53.78 -6.77 -2.30
N ASP A 585 53.47 -6.54 -1.02
CA ASP A 585 52.10 -6.71 -0.51
C ASP A 585 51.62 -5.38 0.12
N GLN A 586 50.49 -4.84 -0.37
CA GLN A 586 49.90 -3.59 0.13
C GLN A 586 49.17 -3.84 1.46
N PHE A 587 49.74 -3.34 2.56
CA PHE A 587 49.16 -3.44 3.90
C PHE A 587 48.96 -2.06 4.53
N CYS A 588 48.02 -1.96 5.47
CA CYS A 588 47.91 -0.79 6.35
C CYS A 588 48.37 -1.15 7.76
N TYR A 589 49.15 -0.27 8.37
CA TYR A 589 49.68 -0.39 9.72
C TYR A 589 48.99 0.61 10.66
N PHE A 590 48.76 0.21 11.90
CA PHE A 590 48.36 1.14 12.94
C PHE A 590 48.88 0.67 14.30
N ALA A 591 49.10 1.64 15.19
CA ALA A 591 49.54 1.41 16.54
C ALA A 591 48.58 2.07 17.53
N LEU A 592 48.23 1.34 18.59
CA LEU A 592 47.59 1.92 19.77
C LEU A 592 48.69 2.50 20.65
N VAL A 593 48.53 3.76 21.08
CA VAL A 593 49.45 4.48 21.97
C VAL A 593 48.59 5.23 22.98
N ASP A 594 48.89 5.05 24.28
CA ASP A 594 48.19 5.75 25.35
C ASP A 594 48.91 7.09 25.67
N SER A 595 48.12 8.17 25.76
CA SER A 595 48.55 9.54 26.11
C SER A 595 47.77 10.13 27.30
N GLY A 596 47.42 9.29 28.28
CA GLY A 596 46.72 9.70 29.50
C GLY A 596 47.30 10.95 30.21
N PRO A 597 46.45 11.87 30.74
CA PRO A 597 46.88 13.14 31.32
C PRO A 597 47.39 12.98 32.76
N GLY A 598 48.62 12.49 32.91
CA GLY A 598 49.27 12.35 34.21
C GLY A 598 50.75 12.00 34.08
N GLY A 599 51.63 12.98 34.29
CA GLY A 599 53.07 12.79 34.11
C GLY A 599 53.71 11.98 35.24
N ALA A 600 54.05 10.72 34.99
CA ALA A 600 55.19 10.02 35.60
C ALA A 600 55.59 8.74 34.82
N VAL A 601 56.80 8.73 34.29
CA VAL A 601 57.61 7.59 33.79
C VAL A 601 56.99 6.18 33.95
N GLY A 602 56.39 5.63 32.89
CA GLY A 602 55.71 4.32 32.99
C GLY A 602 55.31 3.62 31.69
N ARG A 603 56.28 3.30 30.80
CA ARG A 603 56.13 2.44 29.59
C ARG A 603 55.03 2.84 28.58
N ARG A 604 55.43 3.48 27.46
CA ARG A 604 54.62 3.42 26.23
C ARG A 604 54.36 1.97 25.86
N MET A 605 53.09 1.61 25.73
CA MET A 605 52.67 0.35 25.12
C MET A 605 52.40 0.63 23.65
N GLU A 606 53.26 0.11 22.76
CA GLU A 606 53.09 0.22 21.30
C GLU A 606 52.81 -1.19 20.76
N GLN A 607 51.57 -1.46 20.36
CA GLN A 607 51.17 -2.71 19.71
C GLN A 607 50.85 -2.48 18.23
N TRP A 608 51.52 -3.24 17.35
CA TRP A 608 51.46 -3.09 15.90
C TRP A 608 50.52 -4.11 15.28
N PHE A 609 49.54 -3.62 14.51
CA PHE A 609 48.57 -4.44 13.80
C PHE A 609 48.69 -4.24 12.28
N VAL A 610 48.33 -5.27 11.51
CA VAL A 610 48.44 -5.29 10.05
C VAL A 610 47.07 -5.69 9.46
N ALA A 611 46.49 -4.79 8.64
CA ALA A 611 45.24 -5.04 7.94
C ALA A 611 45.49 -5.25 6.43
N LYS A 612 44.83 -6.25 5.83
CA LYS A 612 44.99 -6.64 4.42
C LYS A 612 44.16 -5.78 3.44
N HIS A 613 43.06 -5.19 3.91
CA HIS A 613 42.15 -4.41 3.06
C HIS A 613 41.67 -3.13 3.77
N ARG A 614 41.55 -2.03 3.02
CA ARG A 614 41.15 -0.70 3.54
C ARG A 614 39.82 -0.70 4.28
N LEU A 615 38.86 -1.54 3.88
CA LEU A 615 37.54 -1.65 4.51
C LEU A 615 37.60 -2.36 5.87
N ASP A 616 38.52 -3.31 6.05
CA ASP A 616 38.73 -3.98 7.34
C ASP A 616 39.36 -3.04 8.37
N LEU A 617 40.25 -2.14 7.93
CA LEU A 617 40.81 -1.09 8.79
C LEU A 617 39.70 -0.16 9.30
N VAL A 618 38.84 0.35 8.40
CA VAL A 618 37.71 1.22 8.76
C VAL A 618 36.74 0.48 9.70
N ALA A 619 36.38 -0.77 9.39
CA ALA A 619 35.50 -1.56 10.25
C ALA A 619 36.10 -1.82 11.65
N PHE A 620 37.41 -2.07 11.73
CA PHE A 620 38.12 -2.25 13.00
C PHE A 620 38.20 -0.94 13.80
N MET A 621 38.56 0.17 13.18
CA MET A 621 38.62 1.47 13.87
C MET A 621 37.22 1.93 14.33
N CYS A 622 36.16 1.68 13.55
CA CYS A 622 34.79 1.91 13.99
C CYS A 622 34.36 1.01 15.17
N ALA A 623 34.84 -0.24 15.23
CA ALA A 623 34.57 -1.13 16.37
C ALA A 623 35.32 -0.68 17.64
N ILE A 624 36.59 -0.30 17.51
CA ILE A 624 37.40 0.29 18.59
C ILE A 624 36.76 1.60 19.09
N ALA A 625 36.43 2.54 18.20
CA ALA A 625 35.82 3.83 18.56
C ALA A 625 34.41 3.71 19.18
N ARG A 626 33.69 2.61 18.97
CA ARG A 626 32.43 2.30 19.67
C ARG A 626 32.65 1.80 21.11
N ILE A 627 33.81 1.21 21.40
CA ILE A 627 34.16 0.65 22.71
C ILE A 627 34.82 1.72 23.60
N PHE A 628 35.72 2.52 23.05
CA PHE A 628 36.40 3.60 23.77
C PHE A 628 35.67 4.93 23.54
N LYS A 629 35.00 5.44 24.59
CA LYS A 629 34.31 6.75 24.53
C LYS A 629 35.30 7.91 24.41
N VAL A 630 34.80 9.03 23.88
CA VAL A 630 35.49 10.31 23.58
C VAL A 630 36.66 10.62 24.53
N GLY A 631 37.86 10.76 23.97
CA GLY A 631 39.06 11.22 24.69
C GLY A 631 40.38 10.57 24.29
N THR A 632 40.37 9.33 23.76
CA THR A 632 41.59 8.60 23.36
C THR A 632 42.17 9.14 22.04
N GLU A 633 43.47 9.42 22.01
CA GLU A 633 44.20 9.75 20.77
C GLU A 633 44.67 8.48 20.06
N PHE A 634 44.59 8.47 18.73
CA PHE A 634 45.04 7.34 17.90
C PHE A 634 46.05 7.82 16.84
N HIS A 635 47.13 7.07 16.66
CA HIS A 635 48.13 7.32 15.63
C HIS A 635 48.03 6.29 14.51
N VAL A 636 47.60 6.73 13.32
CA VAL A 636 47.55 5.90 12.12
C VAL A 636 48.79 6.19 11.27
N PHE A 637 49.49 5.13 10.87
CA PHE A 637 50.72 5.20 10.08
C PHE A 637 50.43 4.63 8.69
N VAL A 638 50.23 5.51 7.71
CA VAL A 638 49.94 5.10 6.33
C VAL A 638 51.24 5.13 5.52
N ASP A 639 51.52 4.03 4.82
CA ASP A 639 52.62 3.91 3.87
C ASP A 639 52.44 4.95 2.75
N SER A 640 53.47 5.74 2.45
CA SER A 640 53.43 6.83 1.47
C SER A 640 53.13 6.35 0.05
N SER A 641 53.41 5.08 -0.27
CA SER A 641 53.06 4.45 -1.55
C SER A 641 51.55 4.33 -1.81
N PHE A 642 50.71 4.49 -0.78
CA PHE A 642 49.25 4.54 -0.94
C PHE A 642 48.73 5.85 -1.58
N ILE A 643 49.59 6.88 -1.67
CA ILE A 643 49.23 8.24 -2.12
C ILE A 643 49.77 8.55 -3.52
N SER A 644 50.81 7.82 -3.99
CA SER A 644 51.66 8.22 -5.12
C SER A 644 51.34 7.61 -6.50
N SER A 645 50.13 7.06 -6.73
CA SER A 645 49.72 6.52 -8.03
C SER A 645 48.91 7.50 -8.90
N THR A 646 49.37 8.74 -9.04
CA THR A 646 49.10 9.59 -10.22
C THR A 646 50.04 10.78 -10.25
N THR A 647 50.83 10.90 -11.32
CA THR A 647 51.71 12.06 -11.56
C THR A 647 50.89 13.32 -11.81
N CYS A 648 51.14 14.37 -11.02
CA CYS A 648 50.82 15.74 -11.39
C CYS A 648 52.01 16.63 -11.01
N ALA A 649 52.46 17.45 -11.95
CA ALA A 649 53.61 18.32 -11.77
C ALA A 649 53.19 19.73 -11.33
N SER A 650 53.98 20.30 -10.42
CA SER A 650 54.16 21.74 -10.16
C SER A 650 52.93 22.62 -9.87
N ASP A 651 52.95 23.13 -8.63
CA ASP A 651 53.00 24.57 -8.30
C ASP A 651 51.81 25.25 -7.58
N ARG A 652 52.14 25.59 -6.32
CA ARG A 652 51.81 26.82 -5.58
C ARG A 652 50.35 27.05 -5.14
N PHE A 653 50.13 26.78 -3.86
CA PHE A 653 49.66 27.85 -2.97
C PHE A 653 50.62 28.02 -1.79
N ASN A 654 50.94 29.28 -1.49
CA ASN A 654 51.77 29.68 -0.37
C ASN A 654 51.00 30.78 0.37
N ASN A 655 51.15 30.85 1.70
CA ASN A 655 50.61 31.89 2.60
C ASN A 655 49.10 31.82 3.00
N PRO A 656 48.72 32.35 4.19
CA PRO A 656 48.53 31.44 5.33
C PRO A 656 47.37 31.76 6.31
N ALA A 657 46.75 30.73 6.88
CA ALA A 657 46.09 30.82 8.19
C ALA A 657 46.11 29.45 8.91
N SER A 658 46.49 29.46 10.19
CA SER A 658 46.38 28.37 11.17
C SER A 658 46.71 26.93 10.72
N CYS A 659 47.97 26.51 10.88
CA CYS A 659 48.36 25.56 11.94
C CYS A 659 49.83 25.14 11.75
N CYS A 660 50.66 25.37 12.77
CA CYS A 660 52.08 25.07 12.72
C CYS A 660 52.36 23.58 12.94
N PHE A 661 53.09 22.95 12.01
CA PHE A 661 53.89 21.75 12.29
C PHE A 661 55.31 21.98 11.79
N SER A 662 56.28 21.82 12.68
CA SER A 662 57.71 22.03 12.40
C SER A 662 58.51 20.77 12.74
N GLY A 663 59.09 20.14 11.73
CA GLY A 663 60.00 19.00 11.84
C GLY A 663 60.59 18.68 10.46
N PRO A 664 61.88 18.30 10.36
CA PRO A 664 62.54 18.12 9.06
C PRO A 664 62.11 16.83 8.37
N SER A 665 61.96 16.90 7.04
CA SER A 665 61.50 15.81 6.18
C SER A 665 62.63 14.91 5.67
N SER A 666 62.45 13.59 5.81
CA SER A 666 63.04 12.56 4.95
C SER A 666 61.92 11.90 4.14
N ASP A 667 62.09 11.74 2.82
CA ASP A 667 61.03 11.31 1.90
C ASP A 667 60.56 9.84 2.06
N ASP A 668 61.15 9.08 3.00
CA ASP A 668 60.81 7.68 3.29
C ASP A 668 60.02 7.48 4.60
N ASP A 669 59.69 8.55 5.35
CA ASP A 669 58.98 8.42 6.63
C ASP A 669 57.46 8.24 6.45
N PRO A 670 56.82 7.29 7.17
CA PRO A 670 55.38 7.01 7.05
C PRO A 670 54.54 8.20 7.52
N LEU A 671 53.44 8.47 6.81
CA LEU A 671 52.65 9.67 7.04
C LEU A 671 51.82 9.50 8.33
N VAL A 672 52.26 10.20 9.39
CA VAL A 672 51.64 10.14 10.72
C VAL A 672 50.44 11.09 10.77
N VAL A 673 49.24 10.52 10.84
CA VAL A 673 48.01 11.31 11.06
C VAL A 673 47.57 11.13 12.52
N PRO A 674 47.76 12.14 13.39
CA PRO A 674 47.18 12.13 14.73
C PRO A 674 45.69 12.44 14.64
N CYS A 675 44.85 11.46 14.96
CA CYS A 675 43.39 11.63 15.01
C CYS A 675 42.91 11.71 16.45
N LYS A 676 42.21 12.80 16.78
CA LYS A 676 41.54 13.01 18.07
C LYS A 676 40.03 12.89 17.85
N LEU A 677 39.44 11.83 18.35
CA LEU A 677 38.08 11.41 17.95
C LEU A 677 36.99 12.04 18.81
N ASP A 678 36.09 12.77 18.16
CA ASP A 678 34.75 13.08 18.68
C ASP A 678 33.68 12.55 17.69
N SER A 679 32.55 12.13 18.23
CA SER A 679 31.69 11.10 17.66
C SER A 679 30.82 11.53 16.46
N GLY A 680 30.64 12.84 16.23
CA GLY A 680 29.87 13.35 15.09
C GLY A 680 30.69 13.54 13.80
N ASP A 681 32.00 13.79 13.91
CA ASP A 681 32.76 14.39 12.80
C ASP A 681 33.56 13.36 11.97
N MET A 682 33.66 12.12 12.44
CA MET A 682 34.53 11.09 11.83
C MET A 682 34.14 10.72 10.39
N TYR A 683 32.84 10.64 10.07
CA TYR A 683 32.38 10.38 8.70
C TYR A 683 32.70 11.57 7.78
N ASN A 684 32.47 12.79 8.25
CA ASN A 684 32.67 14.02 7.47
C ASN A 684 34.15 14.35 7.27
N GLN A 685 35.01 14.17 8.28
CA GLN A 685 36.44 14.38 8.15
C GLN A 685 37.07 13.36 7.17
N LEU A 686 36.76 12.06 7.29
CA LEU A 686 37.21 11.05 6.33
C LEU A 686 36.65 11.30 4.92
N LYS A 687 35.38 11.71 4.80
CA LYS A 687 34.77 12.14 3.53
C LYS A 687 35.45 13.40 2.96
N SER A 688 35.94 14.34 3.77
CA SER A 688 36.69 15.52 3.33
C SER A 688 38.12 15.21 2.88
N ILE A 689 38.76 14.19 3.48
CA ILE A 689 40.08 13.68 3.09
C ILE A 689 39.98 12.96 1.74
N VAL A 690 38.88 12.23 1.50
CA VAL A 690 38.58 11.59 0.21
C VAL A 690 38.06 12.58 -0.84
N GLY A 691 37.30 13.60 -0.42
CA GLY A 691 36.64 14.58 -1.31
C GLY A 691 37.56 15.64 -1.89
N ARG A 692 38.65 16.02 -1.21
CA ARG A 692 39.57 17.11 -1.62
C ARG A 692 40.45 16.82 -2.86
N LYS A 693 40.10 15.82 -3.67
CA LYS A 693 40.59 15.65 -5.06
C LYS A 693 39.51 15.79 -6.14
N ALA A 694 38.26 16.05 -5.78
CA ALA A 694 37.16 16.28 -6.73
C ALA A 694 36.97 17.75 -7.13
N GLU A 695 37.46 18.71 -6.33
CA GLU A 695 37.19 20.15 -6.48
C GLU A 695 38.36 20.98 -7.06
N GLN A 696 39.26 20.36 -7.83
CA GLN A 696 40.32 21.07 -8.56
C GLN A 696 40.01 21.25 -10.06
N GLN A 697 38.86 21.86 -10.39
CA GLN A 697 38.66 22.61 -11.64
C GLN A 697 37.80 23.89 -11.40
N GLN A 698 38.52 24.99 -11.15
CA GLN A 698 38.07 26.40 -11.07
C GLN A 698 37.63 26.94 -12.47
N ILE A 699 37.02 28.13 -12.72
CA ILE A 699 36.81 29.44 -12.03
C ILE A 699 35.75 30.24 -12.87
N PRO A 700 35.06 31.35 -12.47
CA PRO A 700 34.47 31.83 -11.20
C PRO A 700 33.01 32.39 -11.35
N ASN A 701 32.47 33.09 -10.33
CA ASN A 701 31.40 34.09 -10.45
C ASN A 701 31.86 35.41 -9.79
N GLU A 702 31.53 36.57 -10.37
CA GLU A 702 31.73 37.91 -9.78
C GLU A 702 30.42 38.73 -9.84
N PRO A 703 30.03 39.41 -8.74
CA PRO A 703 29.05 40.52 -8.77
C PRO A 703 29.55 41.76 -7.98
N PRO A 704 28.80 42.87 -7.95
CA PRO A 704 28.16 43.61 -9.04
C PRO A 704 28.60 45.11 -9.01
N THR A 705 28.04 45.95 -9.88
CA THR A 705 28.09 47.43 -9.71
C THR A 705 26.74 48.09 -10.01
N GLU A 706 26.34 49.03 -9.17
CA GLU A 706 25.13 49.84 -9.31
C GLU A 706 25.31 51.00 -10.31
N GLU A 707 24.30 51.30 -11.14
CA GLU A 707 24.00 52.69 -11.49
C GLU A 707 22.55 52.87 -11.99
N HIS A 708 21.98 54.05 -11.70
CA HIS A 708 20.72 54.62 -12.20
C HIS A 708 19.36 54.21 -11.57
N VAL A 709 19.07 54.92 -10.47
CA VAL A 709 17.72 55.23 -9.97
C VAL A 709 16.94 56.16 -10.91
N SER A 710 15.60 56.13 -10.80
CA SER A 710 14.56 57.04 -11.34
C SER A 710 13.79 56.51 -12.57
N LYS A 711 12.47 56.66 -12.69
CA LYS A 711 11.54 57.64 -12.07
C LYS A 711 10.21 56.99 -11.60
N ALA A 712 9.54 57.66 -10.66
CA ALA A 712 8.21 57.32 -10.17
C ALA A 712 7.08 57.90 -11.05
N ASN A 713 5.91 57.24 -11.07
CA ASN A 713 4.62 57.77 -10.55
C ASN A 713 3.37 57.09 -11.13
N CYS A 714 2.36 57.03 -10.27
CA CYS A 714 0.95 56.66 -10.46
C CYS A 714 0.30 56.92 -11.84
N LEU A 715 -0.64 56.06 -12.22
CA LEU A 715 -2.09 56.38 -12.16
C LEU A 715 -2.99 55.16 -12.36
N VAL A 716 -4.21 55.23 -11.84
CA VAL A 716 -5.26 54.22 -11.95
C VAL A 716 -6.15 54.53 -13.16
N GLY A 717 -6.44 53.52 -13.99
CA GLY A 717 -7.41 53.63 -15.09
C GLY A 717 -7.69 52.26 -15.72
N PHE A 718 -8.96 51.90 -15.87
CA PHE A 718 -9.38 50.72 -16.64
C PHE A 718 -9.28 51.06 -18.13
N ASP A 719 -8.44 50.35 -18.88
CA ASP A 719 -8.46 50.35 -20.34
C ASP A 719 -8.37 48.93 -20.89
N ILE A 720 -9.32 48.58 -21.76
CA ILE A 720 -9.32 47.30 -22.49
C ILE A 720 -8.38 47.47 -23.69
N ALA A 721 -7.09 47.28 -23.45
CA ALA A 721 -6.08 47.28 -24.50
C ALA A 721 -6.12 45.95 -25.27
N VAL A 722 -6.59 45.99 -26.51
CA VAL A 722 -6.39 44.90 -27.47
C VAL A 722 -4.91 44.87 -27.86
N THR A 723 -4.10 44.09 -27.13
CA THR A 723 -2.72 43.79 -27.53
C THR A 723 -2.71 42.65 -28.55
N THR A 724 -2.30 43.00 -29.76
CA THR A 724 -2.12 42.17 -30.95
C THR A 724 -1.50 40.80 -30.66
N PRO A 725 -2.06 39.68 -31.15
CA PRO A 725 -1.39 38.38 -31.09
C PRO A 725 -0.18 38.39 -32.04
N LEU A 726 1.02 38.27 -31.48
CA LEU A 726 2.25 38.11 -32.27
C LEU A 726 2.31 36.70 -32.87
N LEU A 727 2.34 36.64 -34.20
CA LEU A 727 2.75 35.47 -34.97
C LEU A 727 4.22 35.16 -34.63
N LEU A 728 4.49 33.97 -34.07
CA LEU A 728 5.84 33.56 -33.65
C LEU A 728 6.04 32.04 -33.81
N ASN A 729 6.34 31.62 -35.04
CA ASN A 729 7.24 30.52 -35.40
C ASN A 729 7.49 29.43 -34.33
N ASN A 730 6.57 28.48 -34.20
CA ASN A 730 6.81 27.12 -33.69
C ASN A 730 7.47 26.94 -32.30
N GLN A 731 7.47 27.95 -31.43
CA GLN A 731 7.77 27.80 -30.00
C GLN A 731 6.75 28.54 -29.13
N PRO A 732 6.40 28.02 -27.93
CA PRO A 732 5.41 28.65 -27.06
C PRO A 732 5.98 29.92 -26.43
N ALA A 733 5.82 31.05 -27.11
CA ALA A 733 6.20 32.38 -26.63
C ALA A 733 5.13 32.98 -25.69
N VAL A 734 4.86 32.29 -24.58
CA VAL A 734 4.96 33.00 -23.30
C VAL A 734 6.44 32.89 -22.96
N THR A 735 7.17 34.00 -23.02
CA THR A 735 8.55 34.04 -22.52
C THR A 735 8.50 33.92 -21.00
N CYS A 736 8.45 32.69 -20.50
CA CYS A 736 8.56 32.33 -19.07
C CYS A 736 9.96 32.64 -18.48
N GLU A 737 10.65 33.62 -19.06
CA GLU A 737 11.94 34.18 -18.65
C GLU A 737 11.77 35.60 -18.10
N GLU A 738 10.59 36.23 -18.29
CA GLU A 738 10.25 37.59 -17.82
C GLU A 738 8.85 37.67 -17.17
N ASP A 739 8.30 36.55 -16.70
CA ASP A 739 7.10 36.57 -15.84
C ASP A 739 7.54 36.55 -14.36
N ASP A 740 7.61 37.76 -13.78
CA ASP A 740 7.83 38.01 -12.35
C ASP A 740 6.69 37.47 -11.46
N SER A 741 5.59 36.94 -12.04
CA SER A 741 4.57 36.29 -11.24
C SER A 741 4.98 34.88 -10.82
N GLU A 742 4.92 34.65 -9.50
CA GLU A 742 5.07 33.34 -8.87
C GLU A 742 3.80 32.47 -9.01
N GLU A 743 2.83 32.88 -9.84
CA GLU A 743 1.52 32.22 -9.97
C GLU A 743 1.54 31.00 -10.92
N ALA A 744 0.63 30.06 -10.67
CA ALA A 744 0.30 28.99 -11.63
C ALA A 744 -0.59 29.54 -12.74
N PHE A 745 -0.54 28.94 -13.94
CA PHE A 745 -1.41 29.35 -15.04
C PHE A 745 -1.80 28.23 -15.99
N PHE A 746 -2.99 28.36 -16.59
CA PHE A 746 -3.45 27.55 -17.69
C PHE A 746 -3.13 28.18 -19.05
N LEU A 747 -2.71 27.35 -20.00
CA LEU A 747 -2.68 27.65 -21.43
C LEU A 747 -3.88 26.99 -22.12
N PHE A 748 -4.68 27.76 -22.86
CA PHE A 748 -5.88 27.28 -23.57
C PHE A 748 -5.71 27.38 -25.09
N ASP A 749 -5.48 26.25 -25.76
CA ASP A 749 -5.27 26.12 -27.20
C ASP A 749 -6.61 26.19 -27.98
N LEU A 750 -6.90 27.37 -28.54
CA LEU A 750 -8.16 27.62 -29.25
C LEU A 750 -8.27 26.78 -30.54
N GLY A 751 -7.17 26.57 -31.26
CA GLY A 751 -7.13 25.73 -32.45
C GLY A 751 -7.38 24.25 -32.14
N LYS A 752 -6.97 23.78 -30.95
CA LYS A 752 -7.24 22.41 -30.50
C LYS A 752 -8.73 22.19 -30.29
N LEU A 753 -9.43 23.17 -29.72
CA LEU A 753 -10.89 23.11 -29.55
C LEU A 753 -11.62 23.01 -30.91
N ILE A 754 -11.23 23.83 -31.90
CA ILE A 754 -11.83 23.81 -33.24
C ILE A 754 -11.66 22.45 -33.92
N ARG A 755 -10.45 21.88 -33.88
CA ARG A 755 -10.18 20.54 -34.45
C ARG A 755 -10.96 19.44 -33.74
N LEU A 756 -11.19 19.55 -32.42
CA LEU A 756 -12.05 18.60 -31.70
C LEU A 756 -13.51 18.73 -32.14
N HIS A 757 -14.00 19.94 -32.40
CA HIS A 757 -15.34 20.12 -32.94
C HIS A 757 -15.48 19.55 -34.36
N GLN A 758 -14.50 19.81 -35.24
CA GLN A 758 -14.47 19.22 -36.59
C GLN A 758 -14.48 17.69 -36.54
N ARG A 759 -13.65 17.09 -35.68
CA ARG A 759 -13.61 15.63 -35.43
C ARG A 759 -14.93 15.08 -34.88
N TRP A 760 -15.67 15.85 -34.08
CA TRP A 760 -17.02 15.46 -33.65
C TRP A 760 -17.99 15.41 -34.84
N ILE A 761 -18.01 16.47 -35.66
CA ILE A 761 -18.90 16.54 -36.85
C ILE A 761 -18.56 15.45 -37.88
N GLU A 762 -17.29 15.14 -38.07
CA GLU A 762 -16.83 14.06 -38.98
C GLU A 762 -17.30 12.67 -38.52
N HIS A 763 -17.14 12.34 -37.25
CA HIS A 763 -17.41 10.98 -36.75
C HIS A 763 -18.82 10.78 -36.17
N LEU A 764 -19.50 11.83 -35.73
CA LEU A 764 -20.87 11.77 -35.18
C LEU A 764 -21.80 12.79 -35.87
N PRO A 765 -21.92 12.78 -37.22
CA PRO A 765 -22.60 13.82 -38.00
C PRO A 765 -24.11 13.95 -37.70
N GLN A 766 -24.73 12.90 -37.14
CA GLN A 766 -26.16 12.86 -36.81
C GLN A 766 -26.45 13.24 -35.34
N ILE A 767 -25.43 13.55 -34.54
CA ILE A 767 -25.57 13.78 -33.09
C ILE A 767 -25.20 15.22 -32.74
N HIS A 768 -26.19 16.00 -32.32
CA HIS A 768 -25.97 17.39 -31.91
C HIS A 768 -25.36 17.45 -30.50
N PRO A 769 -24.16 18.04 -30.32
CA PRO A 769 -23.52 18.13 -29.02
C PRO A 769 -24.15 19.23 -28.16
N PHE A 770 -24.49 18.89 -26.91
CA PHE A 770 -24.84 19.81 -25.83
C PHE A 770 -23.69 19.78 -24.81
N TYR A 771 -22.81 20.79 -24.85
CA TYR A 771 -21.64 20.82 -23.97
C TYR A 771 -22.06 20.89 -22.50
N ALA A 772 -21.55 19.96 -21.69
CA ALA A 772 -21.82 19.89 -20.26
C ALA A 772 -21.04 20.98 -19.50
N VAL A 773 -21.70 22.10 -19.20
CA VAL A 773 -21.06 23.32 -18.64
C VAL A 773 -20.31 23.04 -17.35
N LYS A 774 -20.88 22.21 -16.47
CA LYS A 774 -20.25 21.66 -15.25
C LYS A 774 -18.85 21.04 -15.43
N CYS A 775 -18.41 20.74 -16.65
CA CYS A 775 -17.07 20.22 -16.91
C CYS A 775 -15.99 21.32 -16.92
N ASN A 776 -16.28 22.48 -17.51
CA ASN A 776 -15.47 23.70 -17.52
C ASN A 776 -16.34 24.90 -17.94
N ASP A 777 -16.58 25.83 -17.01
CA ASP A 777 -17.49 26.97 -17.20
C ASP A 777 -16.79 28.24 -17.74
N ASN A 778 -15.55 28.11 -18.23
CA ASN A 778 -14.79 29.23 -18.79
C ASN A 778 -15.55 29.92 -19.94
N LYS A 779 -15.88 31.21 -19.76
CA LYS A 779 -16.72 31.98 -20.68
C LYS A 779 -16.20 32.02 -22.12
N LEU A 780 -14.88 31.95 -22.35
CA LEU A 780 -14.31 31.94 -23.69
C LEU A 780 -14.51 30.57 -24.37
N LEU A 781 -14.30 29.46 -23.63
CA LEU A 781 -14.62 28.11 -24.09
C LEU A 781 -16.11 28.02 -24.49
N LEU A 782 -17.01 28.46 -23.61
CA LEU A 782 -18.45 28.47 -23.88
C LEU A 782 -18.80 29.35 -25.11
N SER A 783 -18.20 30.54 -25.24
CA SER A 783 -18.44 31.46 -26.36
C SER A 783 -17.98 30.88 -27.70
N LEU A 784 -16.83 30.19 -27.72
CA LEU A 784 -16.30 29.53 -28.91
C LEU A 784 -17.18 28.34 -29.32
N LEU A 785 -17.55 27.47 -28.38
CA LEU A 785 -18.50 26.37 -28.60
C LEU A 785 -19.84 26.90 -29.14
N ALA A 786 -20.37 27.97 -28.54
CA ALA A 786 -21.61 28.61 -28.99
C ALA A 786 -21.50 29.14 -30.43
N SER A 787 -20.35 29.71 -30.81
CA SER A 787 -20.07 30.21 -32.17
C SER A 787 -19.97 29.10 -33.22
N MET A 788 -19.49 27.92 -32.84
CA MET A 788 -19.45 26.72 -33.69
C MET A 788 -20.80 25.97 -33.75
N GLY A 789 -21.85 26.47 -33.07
CA GLY A 789 -23.18 25.84 -33.10
C GLY A 789 -23.42 24.75 -32.04
N VAL A 790 -22.47 24.53 -31.13
CA VAL A 790 -22.62 23.58 -30.00
C VAL A 790 -23.67 24.12 -29.00
N ASN A 791 -24.54 23.25 -28.51
CA ASN A 791 -25.58 23.57 -27.53
C ASN A 791 -25.06 23.34 -26.09
N PHE A 792 -25.89 23.45 -25.05
CA PHE A 792 -25.41 23.37 -23.66
C PHE A 792 -26.30 22.53 -22.74
N ASP A 793 -25.67 21.61 -22.00
CA ASP A 793 -26.22 20.95 -20.82
C ASP A 793 -25.84 21.78 -19.59
N CYS A 794 -26.85 22.29 -18.89
CA CYS A 794 -26.73 23.04 -17.65
C CYS A 794 -27.30 22.22 -16.48
N ALA A 795 -26.59 22.18 -15.35
CA ALA A 795 -27.02 21.47 -14.14
C ALA A 795 -27.57 22.40 -13.03
N SER A 796 -27.48 23.73 -13.21
CA SER A 796 -27.86 24.73 -12.21
C SER A 796 -28.40 26.03 -12.82
N LYS A 797 -29.02 26.88 -11.98
CA LYS A 797 -29.45 28.24 -12.34
C LYS A 797 -28.29 29.08 -12.89
N ASN A 798 -27.14 29.04 -12.23
CA ASN A 798 -25.97 29.87 -12.56
C ASN A 798 -25.34 29.46 -13.89
N GLU A 799 -25.37 28.17 -14.24
CA GLU A 799 -24.94 27.69 -15.57
C GLU A 799 -25.88 28.22 -16.67
N ILE A 800 -27.20 28.17 -16.45
CA ILE A 800 -28.19 28.77 -17.36
C ILE A 800 -27.93 30.28 -17.52
N GLU A 801 -27.78 31.02 -16.41
CA GLU A 801 -27.45 32.45 -16.43
C GLU A 801 -26.16 32.73 -17.22
N THR A 802 -25.13 31.91 -17.04
CA THR A 802 -23.83 32.05 -17.74
C THR A 802 -23.99 31.82 -19.25
N VAL A 803 -24.69 30.76 -19.67
CA VAL A 803 -24.92 30.44 -21.08
C VAL A 803 -25.82 31.48 -21.77
N LEU A 804 -26.87 31.96 -21.10
CA LEU A 804 -27.70 33.07 -21.61
C LEU A 804 -26.90 34.37 -21.72
N SER A 805 -25.99 34.66 -20.77
CA SER A 805 -25.20 35.90 -20.78
C SER A 805 -24.22 36.03 -21.95
N ILE A 806 -23.86 34.92 -22.62
CA ILE A 806 -23.03 34.91 -23.83
C ILE A 806 -23.86 34.91 -25.13
N GLY A 807 -25.16 35.19 -25.04
CA GLY A 807 -26.07 35.34 -26.18
C GLY A 807 -26.56 34.03 -26.80
N VAL A 808 -26.53 32.92 -26.05
CA VAL A 808 -27.12 31.65 -26.50
C VAL A 808 -28.63 31.67 -26.24
N SER A 809 -29.42 31.25 -27.23
CA SER A 809 -30.88 31.23 -27.13
C SER A 809 -31.39 30.04 -26.28
N PRO A 810 -32.47 30.19 -25.48
CA PRO A 810 -32.93 29.17 -24.53
C PRO A 810 -33.23 27.78 -25.12
N GLU A 811 -33.60 27.68 -26.39
CA GLU A 811 -33.86 26.40 -27.06
C GLU A 811 -32.59 25.57 -27.33
N ARG A 812 -31.40 26.16 -27.20
CA ARG A 812 -30.09 25.50 -27.25
C ARG A 812 -29.60 25.05 -25.87
N ILE A 813 -30.46 25.07 -24.86
CA ILE A 813 -30.15 24.66 -23.48
C ILE A 813 -31.03 23.48 -23.07
N ILE A 814 -30.40 22.45 -22.50
CA ILE A 814 -31.07 21.42 -21.71
C ILE A 814 -30.68 21.56 -20.24
N PHE A 815 -31.67 21.56 -19.35
CA PHE A 815 -31.44 21.56 -17.91
C PHE A 815 -31.45 20.10 -17.41
N ALA A 816 -30.32 19.40 -17.58
CA ALA A 816 -30.23 17.95 -17.46
C ALA A 816 -29.95 17.42 -16.04
N ASN A 817 -30.07 18.25 -15.02
CA ASN A 817 -30.08 17.81 -13.62
C ASN A 817 -31.40 17.08 -13.29
N PRO A 818 -31.42 15.80 -12.87
CA PRO A 818 -32.66 15.09 -12.58
C PRO A 818 -33.37 15.53 -11.30
N CYS A 819 -32.69 16.23 -10.38
CA CYS A 819 -33.21 16.62 -9.06
C CYS A 819 -33.02 18.13 -8.83
N LYS A 820 -33.99 18.94 -9.29
CA LYS A 820 -33.86 20.42 -9.36
C LYS A 820 -34.50 21.14 -8.17
N PRO A 821 -33.90 22.21 -7.62
CA PRO A 821 -34.59 23.11 -6.70
C PRO A 821 -35.82 23.76 -7.36
N ARG A 822 -36.88 24.03 -6.58
CA ARG A 822 -38.13 24.66 -7.10
C ARG A 822 -37.83 26.00 -7.81
N SER A 823 -37.04 26.85 -7.16
CA SER A 823 -36.60 28.15 -7.68
C SER A 823 -35.78 28.07 -8.98
N ALA A 824 -35.07 26.95 -9.21
CA ALA A 824 -34.34 26.75 -10.46
C ALA A 824 -35.29 26.36 -11.61
N ILE A 825 -36.35 25.60 -11.34
CA ILE A 825 -37.41 25.29 -12.32
C ILE A 825 -38.22 26.55 -12.66
N GLU A 826 -38.56 27.36 -11.65
CA GLU A 826 -39.20 28.67 -11.83
C GLU A 826 -38.33 29.62 -12.66
N TYR A 827 -37.02 29.63 -12.43
CA TYR A 827 -36.09 30.42 -13.24
C TYR A 827 -36.01 29.92 -14.68
N ALA A 828 -35.90 28.60 -14.91
CA ALA A 828 -35.91 28.02 -16.25
C ALA A 828 -37.20 28.36 -17.01
N ASN A 829 -38.36 28.36 -16.34
CA ASN A 829 -39.64 28.82 -16.88
C ASN A 829 -39.57 30.31 -17.28
N SER A 830 -39.06 31.18 -16.40
CA SER A 830 -38.92 32.63 -16.66
C SER A 830 -38.04 32.95 -17.87
N GLN A 831 -37.05 32.10 -18.16
CA GLN A 831 -36.12 32.23 -19.29
C GLN A 831 -36.52 31.36 -20.51
N ASN A 832 -37.65 30.64 -20.47
CA ASN A 832 -38.10 29.72 -21.51
C ASN A 832 -37.12 28.57 -21.87
N VAL A 833 -36.29 28.11 -20.92
CA VAL A 833 -35.44 26.92 -21.09
C VAL A 833 -36.30 25.67 -21.03
N ARG A 834 -36.79 25.23 -22.20
CA ARG A 834 -37.88 24.26 -22.28
C ARG A 834 -37.51 22.81 -21.94
N TYR A 835 -36.26 22.39 -22.20
CA TYR A 835 -35.84 21.00 -22.03
C TYR A 835 -35.37 20.73 -20.59
N MET A 836 -35.95 19.72 -19.94
CA MET A 836 -35.56 19.27 -18.60
C MET A 836 -35.54 17.76 -18.48
N THR A 837 -34.60 17.21 -17.71
CA THR A 837 -34.58 15.78 -17.37
C THR A 837 -35.35 15.49 -16.08
N PHE A 838 -35.81 14.24 -15.93
CA PHE A 838 -36.36 13.69 -14.70
C PHE A 838 -36.21 12.17 -14.69
N ASP A 839 -36.12 11.57 -13.50
CA ASP A 839 -36.00 10.11 -13.32
C ASP A 839 -36.96 9.56 -12.23
N ASN A 840 -37.82 10.40 -11.65
CA ASN A 840 -38.72 9.98 -10.58
C ASN A 840 -40.04 10.79 -10.56
N GLU A 841 -41.04 10.24 -9.89
CA GLU A 841 -42.39 10.82 -9.80
C GLU A 841 -42.43 12.18 -9.10
N GLN A 842 -41.65 12.37 -8.03
CA GLN A 842 -41.68 13.61 -7.26
C GLN A 842 -41.12 14.78 -8.07
N GLU A 843 -40.08 14.52 -8.86
CA GLU A 843 -39.54 15.48 -9.81
C GLU A 843 -40.57 15.81 -10.91
N LEU A 844 -41.20 14.79 -11.50
CA LEU A 844 -42.23 14.95 -12.53
C LEU A 844 -43.40 15.83 -12.04
N GLN A 845 -43.91 15.57 -10.84
CA GLN A 845 -44.98 16.37 -10.22
C GLN A 845 -44.54 17.81 -9.91
N LYS A 846 -43.31 17.96 -9.39
CA LYS A 846 -42.74 19.28 -9.11
C LYS A 846 -42.59 20.11 -10.38
N ILE A 847 -42.03 19.55 -11.45
CA ILE A 847 -41.89 20.23 -12.74
C ILE A 847 -43.28 20.56 -13.31
N HIS A 848 -44.21 19.61 -13.32
CA HIS A 848 -45.59 19.85 -13.75
C HIS A 848 -46.23 21.04 -13.03
N SER A 849 -46.05 21.15 -11.70
CA SER A 849 -46.63 22.22 -10.90
C SER A 849 -46.01 23.61 -11.13
N LEU A 850 -44.75 23.68 -11.57
CA LEU A 850 -43.97 24.93 -11.67
C LEU A 850 -43.74 25.40 -13.11
N TYR A 851 -43.69 24.47 -14.06
CA TYR A 851 -43.51 24.73 -15.48
C TYR A 851 -44.27 23.72 -16.37
N PRO A 852 -45.63 23.74 -16.39
CA PRO A 852 -46.43 22.78 -17.15
C PRO A 852 -46.12 22.68 -18.65
N LYS A 853 -45.50 23.72 -19.24
CA LYS A 853 -45.16 23.81 -20.66
C LYS A 853 -43.81 23.19 -21.02
N SER A 854 -43.06 22.68 -20.05
CA SER A 854 -41.75 22.07 -20.27
C SER A 854 -41.79 20.82 -21.16
N GLU A 855 -40.72 20.58 -21.89
CA GLU A 855 -40.49 19.38 -22.69
C GLU A 855 -39.53 18.44 -21.93
N LEU A 856 -40.03 17.26 -21.54
CA LEU A 856 -39.32 16.39 -20.61
C LEU A 856 -38.57 15.25 -21.30
N LEU A 857 -37.34 15.01 -20.87
CA LEU A 857 -36.59 13.79 -21.20
C LEU A 857 -36.55 12.88 -19.96
N MET A 858 -37.02 11.64 -20.10
CA MET A 858 -36.92 10.66 -19.02
C MET A 858 -35.52 10.07 -18.98
N ARG A 859 -34.82 10.21 -17.86
CA ARG A 859 -33.49 9.64 -17.65
C ARG A 859 -33.60 8.22 -17.12
N ILE A 860 -33.17 7.26 -17.92
CA ILE A 860 -33.04 5.86 -17.52
C ILE A 860 -31.67 5.57 -16.91
N SER A 861 -31.60 4.58 -16.04
CA SER A 861 -30.33 4.02 -15.62
C SER A 861 -29.74 3.14 -16.71
N THR A 862 -28.43 3.24 -16.90
CA THR A 862 -27.62 2.19 -17.48
C THR A 862 -27.33 1.15 -16.40
N PHE A 863 -27.10 -0.11 -16.79
CA PHE A 863 -26.55 -1.12 -15.89
C PHE A 863 -25.05 -1.22 -16.20
N ASN A 864 -24.20 -0.69 -15.33
CA ASN A 864 -22.75 -0.88 -15.45
C ASN A 864 -22.16 -1.55 -14.20
N TYR A 865 -21.28 -2.52 -14.44
CA TYR A 865 -20.51 -3.26 -13.43
C TYR A 865 -19.11 -2.68 -13.19
N ASN A 866 -18.58 -1.83 -14.08
CA ASN A 866 -17.16 -1.42 -14.11
C ASN A 866 -16.92 0.10 -13.86
N ALA A 867 -17.96 0.88 -13.55
CA ALA A 867 -17.82 2.34 -13.44
C ALA A 867 -17.10 2.76 -12.15
N VAL A 868 -15.85 3.25 -12.26
CA VAL A 868 -15.03 3.84 -11.17
C VAL A 868 -15.80 4.87 -10.32
N ILE A 869 -16.80 5.53 -10.91
CA ILE A 869 -17.77 6.37 -10.20
C ILE A 869 -19.18 6.01 -10.67
N SER A 870 -19.92 5.26 -9.85
CA SER A 870 -21.31 4.86 -10.14
C SER A 870 -22.30 5.98 -9.82
N PHE A 871 -22.66 6.76 -10.85
CA PHE A 871 -23.80 7.69 -10.79
C PHE A 871 -25.16 6.98 -10.77
N GLU A 872 -25.20 5.71 -11.19
CA GLU A 872 -26.39 4.87 -11.30
C GLU A 872 -27.02 4.58 -9.92
N LYS A 873 -26.22 4.60 -8.84
CA LYS A 873 -26.71 4.56 -7.44
C LYS A 873 -27.50 5.82 -7.02
N LYS A 874 -27.43 6.90 -7.79
CA LYS A 874 -28.03 8.22 -7.47
C LYS A 874 -29.06 8.71 -8.49
N PHE A 875 -28.94 8.34 -9.76
CA PHE A 875 -29.74 8.89 -10.85
C PHE A 875 -30.12 7.84 -11.91
N GLY A 876 -31.32 8.00 -12.46
CA GLY A 876 -31.87 7.18 -13.54
C GLY A 876 -32.84 6.10 -13.07
N CYS A 877 -34.05 6.09 -13.63
CA CYS A 877 -35.03 5.05 -13.35
C CYS A 877 -34.72 3.77 -14.12
N ASN A 878 -35.03 2.62 -13.52
CA ASN A 878 -34.86 1.31 -14.16
C ASN A 878 -35.64 1.26 -15.51
N PRO A 879 -34.97 1.00 -16.65
CA PRO A 879 -35.60 1.06 -17.97
C PRO A 879 -36.66 -0.03 -18.21
N ILE A 880 -36.70 -1.07 -17.39
CA ILE A 880 -37.61 -2.22 -17.52
C ILE A 880 -38.79 -2.11 -16.54
N THR A 881 -38.55 -1.73 -15.29
CA THR A 881 -39.58 -1.77 -14.23
C THR A 881 -40.17 -0.41 -13.88
N GLU A 882 -39.38 0.66 -13.91
CA GLU A 882 -39.80 1.98 -13.40
C GLU A 882 -40.16 2.94 -14.53
N ALA A 883 -39.32 3.00 -15.58
CA ALA A 883 -39.54 3.89 -16.72
C ALA A 883 -40.92 3.70 -17.41
N PRO A 884 -41.44 2.47 -17.61
CA PRO A 884 -42.78 2.27 -18.16
C PRO A 884 -43.90 2.86 -17.30
N GLU A 885 -43.83 2.71 -15.98
CA GLU A 885 -44.84 3.26 -15.05
C GLU A 885 -44.73 4.77 -14.93
N LEU A 886 -43.50 5.30 -14.88
CA LEU A 886 -43.25 6.72 -14.86
C LEU A 886 -43.74 7.41 -16.16
N LEU A 887 -43.64 6.73 -17.31
CA LEU A 887 -44.13 7.24 -18.60
C LEU A 887 -45.66 7.29 -18.62
N LYS A 888 -46.35 6.23 -18.17
CA LYS A 888 -47.81 6.24 -17.97
C LYS A 888 -48.23 7.38 -17.06
N LYS A 889 -47.49 7.60 -15.96
CA LYS A 889 -47.83 8.64 -14.97
C LYS A 889 -47.64 10.05 -15.52
N ALA A 890 -46.63 10.29 -16.35
CA ALA A 890 -46.46 11.54 -17.07
C ALA A 890 -47.62 11.82 -18.03
N ILE A 891 -48.11 10.80 -18.75
CA ILE A 891 -49.30 10.90 -19.61
C ILE A 891 -50.56 11.22 -18.79
N VAL A 892 -50.78 10.55 -17.66
CA VAL A 892 -51.92 10.82 -16.75
C VAL A 892 -51.88 12.24 -16.18
N LEU A 893 -50.69 12.77 -15.89
CA LEU A 893 -50.50 14.16 -15.44
C LEU A 893 -50.56 15.18 -16.59
N GLY A 894 -50.67 14.76 -17.86
CA GLY A 894 -50.64 15.67 -19.01
C GLY A 894 -49.26 16.32 -19.24
N CYS A 895 -48.19 15.72 -18.73
CA CYS A 895 -46.82 16.19 -18.93
C CYS A 895 -46.31 15.82 -20.33
N LYS A 896 -45.68 16.78 -21.02
CA LYS A 896 -45.12 16.58 -22.36
C LYS A 896 -43.75 15.91 -22.31
N VAL A 897 -43.72 14.58 -22.23
CA VAL A 897 -42.48 13.79 -22.43
C VAL A 897 -42.17 13.75 -23.92
N VAL A 898 -40.97 14.22 -24.30
CA VAL A 898 -40.52 14.30 -25.70
C VAL A 898 -39.40 13.32 -26.02
N GLY A 899 -38.76 12.72 -25.01
CA GLY A 899 -37.55 11.94 -25.22
C GLY A 899 -37.11 11.07 -24.06
N ILE A 900 -36.07 10.28 -24.34
CA ILE A 900 -35.34 9.46 -23.36
C ILE A 900 -33.90 9.95 -23.31
N TRP A 901 -33.38 10.11 -22.10
CA TRP A 901 -31.96 10.25 -21.83
C TRP A 901 -31.43 8.87 -21.43
N SER A 902 -30.51 8.33 -22.20
CA SER A 902 -29.91 6.99 -22.08
C SER A 902 -28.38 7.06 -22.00
N GLY A 903 -27.88 8.10 -21.33
CA GLY A 903 -26.46 8.40 -21.23
C GLY A 903 -25.64 7.36 -20.51
N CYS A 904 -24.47 7.04 -21.07
CA CYS A 904 -23.52 6.11 -20.47
C CYS A 904 -22.15 6.78 -20.24
N ARG A 905 -21.31 6.16 -19.40
CA ARG A 905 -19.91 6.59 -19.17
C ARG A 905 -18.87 5.70 -19.88
N GLU A 906 -19.24 4.53 -20.35
CA GLU A 906 -18.31 3.52 -20.88
C GLU A 906 -18.67 3.14 -22.32
N SER A 907 -17.66 3.04 -23.18
CA SER A 907 -17.80 2.80 -24.62
C SER A 907 -18.64 1.56 -24.95
N SER A 908 -18.46 0.49 -24.17
CA SER A 908 -19.11 -0.83 -24.34
C SER A 908 -20.63 -0.83 -24.11
N ALA A 909 -21.17 0.19 -23.42
CA ALA A 909 -22.55 0.15 -22.90
C ALA A 909 -23.55 1.08 -23.63
N TYR A 910 -23.10 1.92 -24.57
CA TYR A 910 -23.99 2.75 -25.40
C TYR A 910 -24.98 1.91 -26.22
N THR A 911 -24.54 0.80 -26.83
CA THR A 911 -25.41 -0.06 -27.64
C THR A 911 -26.59 -0.60 -26.83
N ASN A 912 -26.35 -1.00 -25.58
CA ASN A 912 -27.40 -1.50 -24.68
C ASN A 912 -28.34 -0.39 -24.18
N SER A 913 -27.82 0.81 -23.91
CA SER A 913 -28.63 1.94 -23.46
C SER A 913 -29.53 2.47 -24.58
N ILE A 914 -29.00 2.59 -25.81
CA ILE A 914 -29.76 2.90 -27.03
C ILE A 914 -30.84 1.84 -27.28
N ALA A 915 -30.52 0.54 -27.14
CA ALA A 915 -31.48 -0.55 -27.29
C ALA A 915 -32.62 -0.52 -26.25
N ASN A 916 -32.35 -0.02 -25.03
CA ASN A 916 -33.37 0.16 -24.00
C ASN A 916 -34.21 1.43 -24.24
N ALA A 917 -33.60 2.52 -24.70
CA ALA A 917 -34.34 3.72 -25.12
C ALA A 917 -35.33 3.40 -26.24
N ARG A 918 -34.95 2.59 -27.23
CA ARG A 918 -35.83 2.12 -28.31
C ARG A 918 -37.15 1.54 -27.79
N LYS A 919 -37.08 0.62 -26.83
CA LYS A 919 -38.25 -0.03 -26.22
C LYS A 919 -39.21 0.99 -25.59
N LEU A 920 -38.68 2.07 -25.01
CA LEU A 920 -39.48 3.14 -24.41
C LEU A 920 -40.06 4.10 -25.45
N PHE A 921 -39.39 4.32 -26.59
CA PHE A 921 -40.00 5.00 -27.74
C PHE A 921 -41.16 4.18 -28.33
N ASP A 922 -41.01 2.85 -28.44
CA ASP A 922 -42.08 1.96 -28.90
C ASP A 922 -43.28 1.97 -27.94
N LEU A 923 -43.02 1.96 -26.64
CA LEU A 923 -44.04 2.09 -25.60
C LEU A 923 -44.73 3.47 -25.63
N GLY A 924 -43.98 4.56 -25.84
CA GLY A 924 -44.52 5.90 -26.02
C GLY A 924 -45.48 5.98 -27.20
N ASN A 925 -45.10 5.40 -28.35
CA ASN A 925 -45.98 5.27 -29.51
C ASN A 925 -47.27 4.49 -29.20
N GLN A 926 -47.17 3.37 -28.47
CA GLN A 926 -48.34 2.57 -28.05
C GLN A 926 -49.31 3.34 -27.13
N PHE A 927 -48.79 4.26 -26.30
CA PHE A 927 -49.61 5.12 -25.43
C PHE A 927 -50.02 6.45 -26.07
N GLY A 928 -49.77 6.66 -27.36
CA GLY A 928 -50.11 7.92 -28.05
C GLY A 928 -49.23 9.11 -27.66
N CYS A 929 -48.07 8.87 -27.05
CA CYS A 929 -47.06 9.85 -26.66
C CYS A 929 -45.77 9.62 -27.49
N PRO A 930 -45.76 9.95 -28.80
CA PRO A 930 -44.64 9.66 -29.68
C PRO A 930 -43.41 10.50 -29.31
N LEU A 931 -42.37 9.82 -28.83
CA LEU A 931 -41.09 10.41 -28.45
C LEU A 931 -40.26 10.73 -29.72
N LYS A 932 -39.49 11.82 -29.68
CA LYS A 932 -38.77 12.38 -30.83
C LYS A 932 -37.32 12.77 -30.55
N LEU A 933 -36.89 12.72 -29.29
CA LEU A 933 -35.57 13.17 -28.85
C LEU A 933 -34.86 12.04 -28.08
N LEU A 934 -33.70 11.62 -28.56
CA LEU A 934 -32.82 10.68 -27.87
C LEU A 934 -31.59 11.43 -27.40
N ASP A 935 -31.30 11.38 -26.11
CA ASP A 935 -30.06 11.90 -25.55
C ASP A 935 -29.16 10.74 -25.11
N ILE A 936 -28.00 10.59 -25.75
CA ILE A 936 -27.02 9.54 -25.41
C ILE A 936 -25.99 9.99 -24.37
N GLY A 937 -26.19 11.15 -23.74
CA GLY A 937 -25.45 11.65 -22.58
C GLY A 937 -23.97 11.92 -22.83
N GLY A 938 -23.20 11.98 -21.73
CA GLY A 938 -21.76 12.25 -21.74
C GLY A 938 -20.91 11.00 -21.99
N GLY A 939 -19.73 10.92 -21.37
CA GLY A 939 -18.82 9.75 -21.43
C GLY A 939 -17.67 9.87 -22.46
N PHE A 940 -17.83 10.70 -23.49
CA PHE A 940 -16.80 10.91 -24.51
C PHE A 940 -15.49 11.52 -23.94
N SER A 941 -14.35 10.88 -24.24
CA SER A 941 -13.01 11.42 -24.00
C SER A 941 -12.28 11.66 -25.31
N ALA A 942 -11.54 12.77 -25.38
CA ALA A 942 -10.61 13.04 -26.47
C ALA A 942 -9.20 12.49 -26.18
N VAL A 943 -8.93 12.08 -24.94
CA VAL A 943 -7.68 11.47 -24.46
C VAL A 943 -7.79 9.96 -24.65
N HIS A 944 -6.69 9.30 -25.02
CA HIS A 944 -6.63 7.84 -24.96
C HIS A 944 -6.31 7.42 -23.53
N GLU A 945 -7.31 6.88 -22.84
CA GLU A 945 -7.18 6.31 -21.51
C GLU A 945 -6.91 4.79 -21.65
N ASN A 946 -6.05 4.24 -20.81
CA ASN A 946 -5.65 2.82 -20.92
C ASN A 946 -6.87 1.90 -20.74
N GLY A 947 -7.18 1.10 -21.75
CA GLY A 947 -8.34 0.19 -21.78
C GLY A 947 -9.62 0.79 -22.37
N ALA A 948 -9.69 2.11 -22.60
CA ALA A 948 -10.83 2.74 -23.27
C ALA A 948 -10.72 2.64 -24.80
N LEU A 949 -11.86 2.49 -25.48
CA LEU A 949 -11.90 2.52 -26.96
C LEU A 949 -11.52 3.92 -27.48
N PRO A 950 -10.80 4.01 -28.61
CA PRO A 950 -10.64 5.25 -29.39
C PRO A 950 -11.99 5.93 -29.64
N PHE A 951 -12.01 7.27 -29.67
CA PHE A 951 -13.21 8.04 -29.97
C PHE A 951 -13.83 7.64 -31.32
N GLU A 952 -13.00 7.39 -32.34
CA GLU A 952 -13.42 6.94 -33.66
C GLU A 952 -14.11 5.56 -33.61
N SER A 953 -13.58 4.62 -32.82
CA SER A 953 -14.16 3.29 -32.63
C SER A 953 -15.49 3.37 -31.88
N LEU A 954 -15.55 4.16 -30.81
CA LEU A 954 -16.78 4.43 -30.08
C LEU A 954 -17.84 5.11 -30.97
N ALA A 955 -17.44 6.11 -31.75
CA ALA A 955 -18.34 6.81 -32.66
C ALA A 955 -18.89 5.87 -33.74
N MET A 956 -18.07 4.96 -34.26
CA MET A 956 -18.51 3.91 -35.18
C MET A 956 -19.54 2.97 -34.54
N GLU A 957 -19.30 2.48 -33.32
CA GLU A 957 -20.25 1.62 -32.59
C GLU A 957 -21.58 2.34 -32.29
N ILE A 958 -21.52 3.60 -31.85
CA ILE A 958 -22.71 4.44 -31.63
C ILE A 958 -23.49 4.63 -32.93
N ASN A 959 -22.83 5.00 -34.04
CA ASN A 959 -23.49 5.16 -35.34
C ASN A 959 -24.14 3.86 -35.83
N GLN A 960 -23.49 2.70 -35.61
CA GLN A 960 -24.08 1.40 -35.94
C GLN A 960 -25.34 1.14 -35.08
N ALA A 961 -25.26 1.33 -33.75
CA ALA A 961 -26.40 1.16 -32.85
C ALA A 961 -27.57 2.10 -33.20
N LEU A 962 -27.28 3.37 -33.47
CA LEU A 962 -28.29 4.35 -33.91
C LEU A 962 -28.90 3.95 -35.26
N SER A 963 -28.10 3.54 -36.25
CA SER A 963 -28.63 3.11 -37.56
C SER A 963 -29.57 1.90 -37.48
N PHE A 964 -29.37 1.03 -36.47
CA PHE A 964 -30.17 -0.16 -36.25
C PHE A 964 -31.44 0.12 -35.43
N TYR A 965 -31.33 0.87 -34.33
CA TYR A 965 -32.45 1.12 -33.41
C TYR A 965 -33.25 2.39 -33.72
N PHE A 966 -32.64 3.38 -34.37
CA PHE A 966 -33.21 4.69 -34.69
C PHE A 966 -32.88 5.09 -36.14
N PRO A 967 -33.35 4.31 -37.15
CA PRO A 967 -33.12 4.63 -38.55
C PRO A 967 -33.74 5.98 -38.94
N SER A 968 -33.15 6.62 -39.96
CA SER A 968 -33.40 8.03 -40.29
C SER A 968 -34.85 8.35 -40.70
N ASP A 969 -35.62 7.35 -41.14
CA ASP A 969 -37.04 7.48 -41.49
C ASP A 969 -37.94 7.71 -40.26
N MET A 970 -37.48 7.37 -39.05
CA MET A 970 -38.21 7.64 -37.81
C MET A 970 -38.20 9.11 -37.39
N ASN A 971 -37.39 9.98 -38.03
CA ASN A 971 -37.29 11.41 -37.73
C ASN A 971 -37.02 11.71 -36.23
N VAL A 972 -36.17 10.91 -35.58
CA VAL A 972 -35.72 11.14 -34.20
C VAL A 972 -34.48 12.02 -34.20
N THR A 973 -34.50 13.10 -33.43
CA THR A 973 -33.32 13.93 -33.16
C THR A 973 -32.45 13.23 -32.12
N VAL A 974 -31.15 13.08 -32.42
CA VAL A 974 -30.18 12.51 -31.47
C VAL A 974 -29.26 13.62 -30.96
N ILE A 975 -29.08 13.68 -29.65
CA ILE A 975 -28.21 14.62 -28.94
C ILE A 975 -27.27 13.86 -27.99
N ALA A 976 -26.23 14.53 -27.52
CA ALA A 976 -25.29 14.00 -26.52
C ALA A 976 -24.78 15.13 -25.61
N GLU A 977 -24.23 14.79 -24.45
CA GLU A 977 -23.73 15.71 -23.42
C GLU A 977 -22.18 15.68 -23.25
N PRO A 978 -21.37 15.93 -24.30
CA PRO A 978 -19.91 15.81 -24.21
C PRO A 978 -19.30 16.94 -23.35
N GLY A 979 -18.79 16.58 -22.16
CA GLY A 979 -17.95 17.46 -21.32
C GLY A 979 -16.45 17.29 -21.59
N ARG A 980 -15.85 16.20 -21.05
CA ARG A 980 -14.39 15.94 -21.09
C ARG A 980 -13.80 16.02 -22.49
N TYR A 981 -14.52 15.51 -23.49
CA TYR A 981 -14.13 15.56 -24.91
C TYR A 981 -13.67 16.95 -25.37
N TYR A 982 -14.46 17.99 -25.09
CA TYR A 982 -14.15 19.37 -25.47
C TYR A 982 -13.20 20.05 -24.49
N ALA A 983 -13.30 19.74 -23.20
CA ALA A 983 -12.61 20.49 -22.16
C ALA A 983 -11.18 20.01 -21.88
N ALA A 984 -10.90 18.69 -21.88
CA ALA A 984 -9.64 18.16 -21.34
C ALA A 984 -8.41 18.61 -22.15
N LYS A 985 -8.36 18.26 -23.43
CA LYS A 985 -7.17 18.43 -24.30
C LYS A 985 -6.77 19.88 -24.60
N PRO A 986 -7.69 20.85 -24.76
CA PRO A 986 -7.30 22.23 -25.06
C PRO A 986 -6.58 22.96 -23.92
N PHE A 987 -6.70 22.52 -22.67
CA PHE A 987 -6.09 23.19 -21.53
C PHE A 987 -4.89 22.41 -21.00
N GLN A 988 -3.81 23.14 -20.72
CA GLN A 988 -2.61 22.63 -20.08
C GLN A 988 -2.30 23.51 -18.88
N LEU A 989 -1.88 22.92 -17.76
CA LEU A 989 -1.55 23.64 -16.54
C LEU A 989 -0.04 23.73 -16.39
N CYS A 990 0.47 24.95 -16.24
CA CYS A 990 1.85 25.24 -15.87
C CYS A 990 1.88 25.56 -14.36
N THR A 991 2.68 24.82 -13.60
CA THR A 991 2.95 25.10 -12.19
C THR A 991 4.44 25.30 -11.98
N ARG A 992 4.80 26.08 -10.97
CA ARG A 992 6.17 26.40 -10.57
C ARG A 992 6.54 25.63 -9.32
N VAL A 993 7.74 25.06 -9.27
CA VAL A 993 8.33 24.48 -8.05
C VAL A 993 8.67 25.64 -7.11
N ILE A 994 8.00 25.69 -5.95
CA ILE A 994 8.18 26.71 -4.91
C ILE A 994 9.07 26.25 -3.75
N ALA A 995 9.27 24.94 -3.60
CA ALA A 995 10.27 24.36 -2.71
C ALA A 995 10.67 22.95 -3.18
N ALA A 996 11.89 22.55 -2.86
CA ALA A 996 12.43 21.22 -3.08
C ALA A 996 13.16 20.74 -1.82
N ASP A 997 13.02 19.47 -1.46
CA ASP A 997 13.67 18.85 -0.30
C ASP A 997 14.12 17.41 -0.61
N ASP A 998 15.08 16.90 0.15
CA ASP A 998 15.57 15.52 0.06
C ASP A 998 14.58 14.54 0.72
N ALA A 999 14.37 13.38 0.10
CA ALA A 999 13.56 12.29 0.64
C ALA A 999 14.40 11.03 0.88
N ASP A 1000 13.94 10.13 1.77
CA ASP A 1000 14.52 8.80 1.99
C ASP A 1000 14.76 8.01 0.69
N ILE A 1001 13.93 8.26 -0.33
CA ILE A 1001 14.07 7.69 -1.68
C ILE A 1001 13.88 8.80 -2.74
N GLY A 1002 14.79 9.77 -2.78
CA GLY A 1002 14.90 10.77 -3.86
C GLY A 1002 14.50 12.17 -3.41
N PHE A 1003 13.46 12.76 -4.01
CA PHE A 1003 13.12 14.19 -3.79
C PHE A 1003 11.64 14.44 -3.49
N MET A 1004 11.35 15.50 -2.73
CA MET A 1004 10.03 16.09 -2.53
C MET A 1004 9.98 17.46 -3.23
N TYR A 1005 8.96 17.71 -4.04
CA TYR A 1005 8.76 19.00 -4.69
C TYR A 1005 7.39 19.57 -4.31
N PHE A 1006 7.35 20.84 -3.93
CA PHE A 1006 6.11 21.59 -3.67
C PHE A 1006 5.86 22.52 -4.87
N ILE A 1007 4.63 22.54 -5.37
CA ILE A 1007 4.23 23.39 -6.50
C ILE A 1007 3.06 24.32 -6.15
N ASN A 1008 3.03 25.47 -6.83
CA ASN A 1008 2.09 26.58 -6.60
C ASN A 1008 0.62 26.34 -7.04
N ASP A 1009 0.17 25.09 -7.08
CA ASP A 1009 -1.23 24.68 -7.27
C ASP A 1009 -1.42 23.29 -6.65
N GLY A 1010 -2.63 22.92 -6.22
CA GLY A 1010 -2.88 21.75 -5.37
C GLY A 1010 -4.22 21.04 -5.62
N ILE A 1011 -4.51 20.00 -4.84
CA ILE A 1011 -5.76 19.22 -4.92
C ILE A 1011 -7.01 20.05 -4.53
N TYR A 1012 -6.80 21.14 -3.80
CA TYR A 1012 -7.82 22.14 -3.50
C TYR A 1012 -8.01 23.17 -4.63
N GLY A 1013 -7.02 23.29 -5.52
CA GLY A 1013 -7.03 24.11 -6.72
C GLY A 1013 -7.33 23.28 -7.97
N SER A 1014 -6.41 23.28 -8.94
CA SER A 1014 -6.60 22.66 -10.25
C SER A 1014 -6.52 21.13 -10.25
N PHE A 1015 -5.88 20.52 -9.24
CA PHE A 1015 -5.70 19.07 -9.16
C PHE A 1015 -6.84 18.34 -8.42
N ASN A 1016 -7.97 19.01 -8.20
CA ASN A 1016 -9.14 18.40 -7.55
C ASN A 1016 -9.70 17.17 -8.30
N CYS A 1017 -9.40 17.04 -9.60
CA CYS A 1017 -9.66 15.84 -10.40
C CYS A 1017 -8.99 14.55 -9.86
N ILE A 1018 -7.95 14.66 -9.03
CA ILE A 1018 -7.37 13.52 -8.30
C ILE A 1018 -8.39 12.97 -7.30
N LEU A 1019 -9.03 13.85 -6.51
CA LEU A 1019 -10.03 13.46 -5.49
C LEU A 1019 -11.36 13.07 -6.11
N THR A 1020 -11.82 13.83 -7.11
CA THR A 1020 -13.18 13.69 -7.66
C THR A 1020 -13.29 12.70 -8.81
N GLU A 1021 -12.18 12.39 -9.49
CA GLU A 1021 -12.17 11.53 -10.67
C GLU A 1021 -11.11 10.41 -10.63
N ASN A 1022 -10.36 10.25 -9.53
CA ASN A 1022 -9.25 9.30 -9.39
C ASN A 1022 -8.23 9.37 -10.55
N THR A 1023 -8.11 10.54 -11.19
CA THR A 1023 -7.18 10.75 -12.30
C THR A 1023 -5.77 10.91 -11.75
N VAL A 1024 -4.77 10.34 -12.44
CA VAL A 1024 -3.34 10.59 -12.14
C VAL A 1024 -2.78 11.53 -13.20
N PRO A 1025 -2.55 12.82 -12.88
CA PRO A 1025 -1.94 13.78 -13.80
C PRO A 1025 -0.53 13.34 -14.21
N GLN A 1026 -0.08 13.77 -15.38
CA GLN A 1026 1.32 13.58 -15.81
C GLN A 1026 2.00 14.92 -15.95
N GLY A 1027 2.85 15.25 -14.97
CA GLY A 1027 3.72 16.42 -15.01
C GLY A 1027 5.01 16.13 -15.77
N GLN A 1028 5.42 17.07 -16.63
CA GLN A 1028 6.71 17.02 -17.34
C GLN A 1028 7.44 18.35 -17.19
N LEU A 1029 8.76 18.31 -17.00
CA LEU A 1029 9.59 19.52 -17.00
C LEU A 1029 9.48 20.24 -18.36
N LEU A 1030 9.05 21.50 -18.34
CA LEU A 1030 8.78 22.30 -19.54
C LEU A 1030 10.06 22.48 -20.39
N LYS A 1031 11.16 22.91 -19.75
CA LYS A 1031 12.49 23.03 -20.37
C LYS A 1031 13.24 21.70 -20.26
N LYS A 1032 13.05 20.81 -21.26
CA LYS A 1032 13.69 19.47 -21.28
C LYS A 1032 15.23 19.57 -21.26
N ARG A 1033 15.83 19.01 -20.19
CA ARG A 1033 17.29 18.85 -20.05
C ARG A 1033 17.80 17.70 -20.96
N LYS A 1034 19.07 17.76 -21.39
CA LYS A 1034 19.73 16.64 -22.09
C LYS A 1034 19.83 15.44 -21.14
N ALA A 1035 19.37 14.26 -21.58
CA ALA A 1035 19.52 12.93 -20.96
C ALA A 1035 19.91 12.92 -19.47
N SER A 1036 19.07 13.49 -18.63
CA SER A 1036 19.29 13.61 -17.20
C SER A 1036 18.86 12.34 -16.47
N LYS A 1037 19.65 11.90 -15.50
CA LYS A 1037 19.26 10.85 -14.54
C LYS A 1037 17.96 11.26 -13.84
N THR A 1038 17.02 10.33 -13.73
CA THR A 1038 15.77 10.51 -12.99
C THR A 1038 15.85 9.85 -11.61
N TYR A 1039 15.02 10.35 -10.71
CA TYR A 1039 14.91 9.94 -9.32
C TYR A 1039 13.45 9.64 -9.01
N TRP A 1040 13.21 8.77 -8.02
CA TRP A 1040 11.88 8.66 -7.44
C TRP A 1040 11.56 9.99 -6.74
N SER A 1041 10.38 10.54 -7.00
CA SER A 1041 10.00 11.84 -6.45
C SER A 1041 8.54 11.86 -6.04
N THR A 1042 8.23 12.75 -5.09
CA THR A 1042 6.87 13.13 -4.72
C THR A 1042 6.61 14.58 -5.15
N VAL A 1043 5.37 14.88 -5.56
CA VAL A 1043 4.94 16.25 -5.88
C VAL A 1043 3.72 16.60 -5.04
N TRP A 1044 3.80 17.74 -4.36
CA TRP A 1044 2.85 18.27 -3.38
C TRP A 1044 2.31 19.61 -3.85
N GLY A 1045 1.09 19.96 -3.46
CA GLY A 1045 0.57 21.31 -3.62
C GLY A 1045 1.06 22.28 -2.54
N GLN A 1046 0.64 23.53 -2.67
CA GLN A 1046 1.06 24.64 -1.81
C GLN A 1046 0.28 24.78 -0.49
N THR A 1047 -0.73 23.93 -0.23
CA THR A 1047 -1.54 24.07 0.99
C THR A 1047 -0.86 23.47 2.22
N CYS A 1048 -1.33 23.86 3.41
CA CYS A 1048 -0.83 23.34 4.68
C CYS A 1048 -1.43 21.96 5.05
N ASP A 1049 -2.11 21.30 4.11
CA ASP A 1049 -2.69 19.97 4.33
C ASP A 1049 -1.76 18.86 3.82
N SER A 1050 -1.43 17.93 4.72
CA SER A 1050 -0.75 16.67 4.42
C SER A 1050 -1.40 15.79 3.35
N LEU A 1051 -2.67 16.01 3.02
CA LEU A 1051 -3.37 15.31 1.93
C LEU A 1051 -3.07 15.89 0.53
N ASP A 1052 -2.50 17.10 0.43
CA ASP A 1052 -2.24 17.83 -0.82
C ASP A 1052 -1.06 17.25 -1.62
N ILE A 1053 -1.20 15.97 -1.99
CA ILE A 1053 -0.21 15.18 -2.73
C ILE A 1053 -0.75 14.95 -4.14
N ILE A 1054 -0.04 15.50 -5.12
CA ILE A 1054 -0.42 15.47 -6.53
C ILE A 1054 0.18 14.22 -7.20
N LEU A 1055 1.45 13.91 -6.90
CA LEU A 1055 2.12 12.68 -7.37
C LEU A 1055 2.77 11.97 -6.18
N LYS A 1056 2.11 10.92 -5.67
CA LYS A 1056 2.63 10.08 -4.57
C LYS A 1056 3.91 9.32 -4.90
N LYS A 1057 4.17 9.05 -6.19
CA LYS A 1057 5.38 8.39 -6.67
C LYS A 1057 5.54 8.59 -8.18
N CYS A 1058 6.55 9.35 -8.59
CA CYS A 1058 6.86 9.60 -10.00
C CYS A 1058 8.37 9.48 -10.27
N GLN A 1059 8.76 9.48 -11.55
CA GLN A 1059 10.16 9.57 -11.98
C GLN A 1059 10.36 10.94 -12.62
N LEU A 1060 11.13 11.80 -11.95
CA LEU A 1060 11.47 13.14 -12.44
C LEU A 1060 13.00 13.31 -12.43
N PRO A 1061 13.57 14.19 -13.27
CA PRO A 1061 14.91 14.69 -13.01
C PRO A 1061 14.93 15.43 -11.67
N GLU A 1062 16.14 15.69 -11.16
CA GLU A 1062 16.35 16.65 -10.07
C GLU A 1062 15.84 18.03 -10.50
N LEU A 1063 14.86 18.58 -9.77
CA LEU A 1063 14.25 19.88 -10.04
C LEU A 1063 14.70 20.91 -9.01
N PHE A 1064 14.77 22.16 -9.43
CA PHE A 1064 15.06 23.29 -8.56
C PHE A 1064 13.86 24.23 -8.44
N GLU A 1065 13.90 25.07 -7.41
CA GLU A 1065 12.95 26.17 -7.25
C GLU A 1065 12.87 27.02 -8.53
N ASN A 1066 11.69 27.56 -8.80
CA ASN A 1066 11.31 28.31 -9.99
C ASN A 1066 11.23 27.52 -11.31
N GLU A 1067 11.56 26.22 -11.36
CA GLU A 1067 11.32 25.39 -12.55
C GLU A 1067 9.83 25.10 -12.79
N LEU A 1068 9.45 25.02 -14.06
CA LEU A 1068 8.06 24.85 -14.50
C LEU A 1068 7.74 23.40 -14.88
N LEU A 1069 6.72 22.84 -14.21
CA LEU A 1069 6.09 21.57 -14.57
C LEU A 1069 4.82 21.83 -15.39
N LEU A 1070 4.77 21.19 -16.57
CA LEU A 1070 3.63 21.21 -17.48
C LEU A 1070 2.79 19.94 -17.29
N PHE A 1071 1.52 20.11 -16.94
CA PHE A 1071 0.53 19.05 -16.82
C PHE A 1071 -0.47 19.14 -17.99
N GLN A 1072 -0.52 18.08 -18.79
CA GLN A 1072 -1.37 18.03 -19.99
C GLN A 1072 -2.77 17.49 -19.71
N ASN A 1073 -3.73 17.87 -20.56
CA ASN A 1073 -5.13 17.43 -20.52
C ASN A 1073 -5.93 17.91 -19.29
N MET A 1074 -5.51 19.02 -18.67
CA MET A 1074 -5.98 19.48 -17.36
C MET A 1074 -7.26 20.33 -17.41
N GLY A 1075 -7.99 20.39 -18.52
CA GLY A 1075 -9.15 21.29 -18.65
C GLY A 1075 -10.52 20.76 -18.23
N ALA A 1076 -10.63 19.47 -17.90
CA ALA A 1076 -11.90 18.86 -17.51
C ALA A 1076 -11.93 18.60 -16.00
N TYR A 1077 -12.95 19.12 -15.31
CA TYR A 1077 -13.18 18.93 -13.87
C TYR A 1077 -11.98 19.35 -12.99
N SER A 1078 -11.33 20.45 -13.39
CA SER A 1078 -10.26 21.14 -12.65
C SER A 1078 -10.78 22.47 -12.12
N LEU A 1079 -10.66 23.55 -12.89
CA LEU A 1079 -11.02 24.94 -12.55
C LEU A 1079 -12.42 25.08 -11.94
N THR A 1080 -13.40 24.34 -12.46
CA THR A 1080 -14.82 24.41 -12.04
C THR A 1080 -15.02 24.00 -10.58
N VAL A 1081 -14.17 23.09 -10.08
CA VAL A 1081 -14.23 22.53 -8.71
C VAL A 1081 -13.12 23.08 -7.81
N SER A 1082 -12.24 23.93 -8.33
CA SER A 1082 -11.19 24.61 -7.56
C SER A 1082 -11.79 25.54 -6.49
N THR A 1083 -11.17 25.53 -5.32
CA THR A 1083 -11.52 26.36 -4.16
C THR A 1083 -10.41 27.38 -3.87
N GLU A 1084 -10.70 28.38 -3.05
CA GLU A 1084 -9.70 29.32 -2.54
C GLU A 1084 -9.27 28.93 -1.12
N PHE A 1085 -9.11 27.61 -0.89
CA PHE A 1085 -8.65 27.08 0.39
C PHE A 1085 -7.24 27.61 0.71
N ASN A 1086 -6.98 27.87 1.99
CA ASN A 1086 -5.83 28.64 2.49
C ASN A 1086 -5.64 30.05 1.87
N GLY A 1087 -6.64 30.58 1.13
CA GLY A 1087 -6.57 31.92 0.52
C GLY A 1087 -5.82 31.97 -0.81
N PHE A 1088 -5.42 30.82 -1.37
CA PHE A 1088 -4.78 30.78 -2.68
C PHE A 1088 -5.81 31.09 -3.79
N SER A 1089 -5.48 32.04 -4.66
CA SER A 1089 -6.37 32.46 -5.75
C SER A 1089 -6.52 31.38 -6.82
N ARG A 1090 -7.68 31.35 -7.48
CA ARG A 1090 -7.91 30.43 -8.62
C ARG A 1090 -6.97 30.73 -9.80
N THR A 1091 -6.35 29.68 -10.32
CA THR A 1091 -5.39 29.68 -11.43
C THR A 1091 -5.94 30.36 -12.69
N LYS A 1092 -5.19 31.35 -13.22
CA LYS A 1092 -5.59 32.16 -14.39
C LYS A 1092 -5.53 31.34 -15.68
N VAL A 1093 -6.32 31.72 -16.69
CA VAL A 1093 -6.36 31.07 -18.01
C VAL A 1093 -5.92 32.04 -19.12
N TYR A 1094 -4.84 31.70 -19.82
CA TYR A 1094 -4.33 32.43 -20.97
C TYR A 1094 -4.66 31.69 -22.27
N PRO A 1095 -5.55 32.22 -23.12
CA PRO A 1095 -5.86 31.63 -24.42
C PRO A 1095 -4.76 31.92 -25.44
N TYR A 1096 -4.46 30.94 -26.29
CA TYR A 1096 -3.54 31.10 -27.42
C TYR A 1096 -4.05 30.36 -28.66
N ILE A 1097 -3.58 30.80 -29.83
CA ILE A 1097 -3.80 30.11 -31.10
C ILE A 1097 -2.47 29.96 -31.83
N LYS A 1098 -2.31 28.86 -32.57
CA LYS A 1098 -1.14 28.65 -33.43
C LYS A 1098 -1.33 29.36 -34.76
N GLU A 1099 -0.24 29.83 -35.34
CA GLU A 1099 -0.19 30.48 -36.65
C GLU A 1099 -0.95 29.68 -37.73
N ASP A 1100 -0.67 28.37 -37.83
CA ASP A 1100 -1.36 27.42 -38.75
C ASP A 1100 -2.88 27.32 -38.55
N ASP A 1101 -3.40 27.67 -37.36
CA ASP A 1101 -4.82 27.58 -37.01
C ASP A 1101 -5.58 28.91 -37.24
N VAL A 1102 -4.88 30.03 -37.51
CA VAL A 1102 -5.48 31.38 -37.62
C VAL A 1102 -6.49 31.48 -38.77
N ASP A 1103 -6.18 30.91 -39.93
CA ASP A 1103 -7.07 30.93 -41.11
C ASP A 1103 -8.38 30.14 -40.87
N SER A 1104 -8.32 29.10 -40.02
CA SER A 1104 -9.52 28.36 -39.60
C SER A 1104 -10.34 29.11 -38.54
N PHE A 1105 -9.75 30.11 -37.87
CA PHE A 1105 -10.35 30.89 -36.81
C PHE A 1105 -11.01 32.19 -37.29
N GLN A 1106 -10.41 32.87 -38.28
CA GLN A 1106 -10.93 34.13 -38.82
C GLN A 1106 -12.43 34.08 -39.22
N PRO A 1107 -12.94 33.06 -39.94
CA PRO A 1107 -14.35 33.03 -40.37
C PRO A 1107 -15.35 32.96 -39.21
N LEU A 1108 -14.97 32.33 -38.08
CA LEU A 1108 -15.82 32.20 -36.90
C LEU A 1108 -16.06 33.54 -36.19
N PHE A 1109 -15.08 34.45 -36.22
CA PHE A 1109 -15.19 35.79 -35.68
C PHE A 1109 -15.74 36.81 -36.69
N LEU A 1110 -15.34 36.73 -37.97
CA LEU A 1110 -15.82 37.66 -39.02
C LEU A 1110 -17.34 37.57 -39.23
N ASN A 1111 -17.93 36.37 -39.10
CA ASN A 1111 -19.39 36.21 -39.14
C ASN A 1111 -20.13 36.84 -37.94
N LYS A 1112 -19.45 37.11 -36.82
CA LYS A 1112 -20.02 37.76 -35.62
C LYS A 1112 -19.65 39.23 -35.43
N ALA A 1113 -18.58 39.73 -36.06
CA ALA A 1113 -18.25 41.16 -36.05
C ALA A 1113 -19.39 42.03 -36.61
N ASN A 1114 -20.19 41.48 -37.53
CA ASN A 1114 -21.40 42.11 -38.07
C ASN A 1114 -22.65 42.02 -37.13
N GLN A 1115 -22.58 41.28 -36.02
CA GLN A 1115 -23.67 41.13 -35.04
C GLN A 1115 -23.41 41.80 -33.68
N TRP A 1116 -22.15 42.14 -33.36
CA TRP A 1116 -21.79 42.75 -32.07
C TRP A 1116 -21.58 44.28 -32.11
N ASN A 1117 -21.60 44.91 -33.28
CA ASN A 1117 -21.56 46.39 -33.40
C ASN A 1117 -22.92 47.07 -33.11
N SER A 1118 -23.78 46.50 -32.25
CA SER A 1118 -25.13 47.03 -32.00
C SER A 1118 -25.69 46.88 -30.57
N GLN A 1119 -24.88 46.50 -29.57
CA GLN A 1119 -25.22 46.57 -28.13
C GLN A 1119 -24.01 46.97 -27.30
#